data_AF-A0A316TTE5-F1
#
_entry.id   AF-A0A316TTE5-F1
#
_cell.length_a   1.000
_cell.length_b   1.000
_cell.length_c   1.000
_cell.angle_alpha   90.00
_cell.angle_beta   90.00
_cell.angle_gamma   90.00
#
_symmetry.space_group_name_H-M   'P 1'
#
loop_
_entity.id
_entity.type
_entity.pdbx_description
1 polymer ?
#
loop_
_entity_poly.entity_id
_entity_poly.type
_entity_poly.pdbx_seq_one_letter_code
_entity_poly.pdbx_strand_id
1 'polypeptide(L)'
;MKNPFSIIQQGSSLRLLFGLPIILLIFFMSACSENTTSVDPVDPIDPDEPPSLGEIINGAGEFEEVEESYSESETEELPLQTSGDQQYYCTTQTINLTKGYSDFPQFDPNSQVIFPGNLLQGNTLDNATPSSIPVDRGPGTVVITLVNGASSASRQLDVVGLGSVFDAMNEIIADNPGDLPARTTYSMERITSREQLGVSLRAEYSNLTTDVQGSFSYNEDISYNRYLVRLTQSYYTIAFEAPTDPADFFGEDVTAEQLSRYVQPGNPAAYISSVTYGRVFYLLIQSTDSFQEMRASIDASFNGGVSSGSIGGDVKYVSELSSVQIGGYAIGGDADQAAAALTGDLDALKTFIAEGGTITTGQPLSYTVNAANDPARQLKVKVATEYDIVDCAPLSDALFDGVAWYRGSKGVVWDPILGARGITRWQDLFGAQTGDNSRDAVVPFGGPQFAGLWNPGNPDGGYVPSFQFNTTAFTGRMRVPGTPLRNTDYTIAAIVSRTGLPPGDNTPVYWFWGDSSTEGRGIRIGFDDSQTVSITHGGDSKVTANLDTNIFNDQLLIFTFSQTDGMRIYINGLEEAHDPDFTTPIEQFLGSSIGVSDINGFGSGVGFAEIRMLELQIYDYVPSIVQIRALEKGLLEYYFDRS
;
A
#
# COMPACT_ATOMS: atom_id res chain seq x y z
N MET A 1 -41.00 -26.88 -18.10
CA MET A 1 -41.41 -28.29 -18.32
C MET A 1 -40.29 -29.01 -19.06
N LYS A 2 -40.10 -30.32 -18.84
CA LYS A 2 -39.37 -31.30 -19.70
C LYS A 2 -38.03 -30.89 -20.38
N ASN A 3 -36.94 -31.43 -19.83
CA ASN A 3 -35.80 -32.01 -20.59
C ASN A 3 -36.26 -33.29 -21.35
N PRO A 4 -35.42 -34.02 -22.13
CA PRO A 4 -33.98 -33.88 -22.48
C PRO A 4 -33.70 -33.97 -24.02
N PHE A 5 -32.45 -34.22 -24.44
CA PHE A 5 -31.94 -35.29 -25.37
C PHE A 5 -30.41 -35.04 -25.62
N SER A 6 -29.44 -35.93 -25.30
CA SER A 6 -28.96 -37.18 -26.01
C SER A 6 -28.01 -36.90 -27.21
N ILE A 7 -26.91 -37.60 -27.54
CA ILE A 7 -26.18 -38.85 -27.11
C ILE A 7 -24.72 -38.76 -27.65
N ILE A 8 -23.71 -39.42 -27.02
CA ILE A 8 -22.61 -40.26 -27.62
C ILE A 8 -21.66 -40.69 -26.46
N GLN A 9 -21.57 -41.96 -26.02
CA GLN A 9 -20.79 -43.12 -26.55
C GLN A 9 -19.26 -42.89 -26.59
N GLN A 10 -18.36 -43.77 -26.12
CA GLN A 10 -18.35 -45.23 -25.88
C GLN A 10 -17.53 -45.57 -24.58
N GLY A 11 -17.45 -46.79 -24.04
CA GLY A 11 -18.19 -48.01 -24.37
C GLY A 11 -17.39 -49.33 -24.35
N SER A 12 -16.72 -49.72 -23.26
CA SER A 12 -16.27 -51.12 -23.01
C SER A 12 -15.87 -51.37 -21.54
N SER A 13 -15.69 -52.63 -21.11
CA SER A 13 -16.78 -53.47 -20.58
C SER A 13 -16.28 -54.86 -20.11
N LEU A 14 -16.44 -55.18 -18.82
CA LEU A 14 -16.64 -56.51 -18.19
C LEU A 14 -16.51 -56.32 -16.66
N ARG A 15 -17.35 -56.75 -15.70
CA ARG A 15 -18.58 -57.57 -15.55
C ARG A 15 -18.30 -58.65 -14.46
N LEU A 16 -19.02 -58.55 -13.34
CA LEU A 16 -19.62 -59.67 -12.56
C LEU A 16 -18.65 -60.63 -11.79
N LEU A 17 -19.00 -61.30 -10.67
CA LEU A 17 -20.22 -61.40 -9.83
C LEU A 17 -19.86 -61.53 -8.31
N PHE A 18 -20.82 -61.13 -7.45
CA PHE A 18 -21.29 -61.78 -6.20
C PHE A 18 -20.31 -62.17 -5.06
N GLY A 19 -20.78 -62.00 -3.80
CA GLY A 19 -20.35 -62.85 -2.68
C GLY A 19 -20.46 -62.26 -1.27
N LEU A 20 -21.66 -62.28 -0.65
CA LEU A 20 -21.77 -62.26 0.82
C LEU A 20 -21.77 -63.73 1.31
N PRO A 21 -21.13 -64.05 2.45
CA PRO A 21 -21.94 -64.56 3.56
C PRO A 21 -21.44 -64.19 4.97
N ILE A 22 -22.32 -64.47 5.94
CA ILE A 22 -22.15 -64.35 7.40
C ILE A 22 -21.29 -65.49 7.96
N ILE A 23 -20.39 -65.20 8.92
CA ILE A 23 -19.74 -66.12 9.89
C ILE A 23 -18.89 -65.26 10.86
N LEU A 24 -18.63 -65.59 12.14
CA LEU A 24 -19.36 -66.35 13.17
C LEU A 24 -18.68 -66.01 14.53
N LEU A 25 -19.42 -65.90 15.63
CA LEU A 25 -18.81 -65.74 16.97
C LEU A 25 -18.04 -67.01 17.38
N ILE A 26 -16.82 -66.86 17.91
CA ILE A 26 -16.11 -67.93 18.61
C ILE A 26 -15.71 -67.44 20.01
N PHE A 27 -16.30 -68.06 21.02
CA PHE A 27 -15.85 -67.99 22.41
C PHE A 27 -14.51 -68.73 22.56
N PHE A 28 -13.57 -68.15 23.30
CA PHE A 28 -12.53 -68.91 23.98
C PHE A 28 -12.45 -68.47 25.43
N MET A 29 -12.90 -69.35 26.34
CA MET A 29 -12.54 -69.26 27.75
C MET A 29 -11.14 -69.86 27.92
N SER A 30 -10.32 -69.24 28.77
CA SER A 30 -9.26 -69.93 29.50
C SER A 30 -9.23 -69.39 30.93
N ALA A 31 -8.82 -70.22 31.88
CA ALA A 31 -9.14 -70.04 33.29
C ALA A 31 -8.06 -69.28 34.09
N CYS A 32 -8.44 -68.87 35.30
CA CYS A 32 -7.70 -67.98 36.19
C CYS A 32 -6.38 -68.57 36.72
N SER A 33 -5.45 -67.67 37.06
CA SER A 33 -4.67 -67.75 38.29
C SER A 33 -4.75 -66.39 38.97
N GLU A 34 -4.99 -66.37 40.27
CA GLU A 34 -5.14 -65.13 41.04
C GLU A 34 -3.79 -64.44 41.24
N ASN A 35 -3.79 -63.10 41.30
CA ASN A 35 -2.79 -62.35 42.05
C ASN A 35 -3.41 -61.01 42.49
N THR A 36 -3.77 -60.91 43.76
CA THR A 36 -4.50 -59.76 44.30
C THR A 36 -3.53 -58.65 44.74
N THR A 37 -3.53 -57.53 44.02
CA THR A 37 -3.15 -56.23 44.57
C THR A 37 -4.39 -55.34 44.53
N SER A 38 -4.83 -54.85 45.69
CA SER A 38 -5.94 -53.91 45.78
C SER A 38 -5.57 -52.60 45.08
N VAL A 39 -6.32 -52.28 44.01
CA VAL A 39 -6.52 -50.89 43.61
C VAL A 39 -7.69 -50.42 44.45
N ASP A 40 -7.46 -49.44 45.32
CA ASP A 40 -8.54 -48.82 46.08
C ASP A 40 -9.55 -48.15 45.12
N PRO A 41 -10.85 -48.13 45.44
CA PRO A 41 -11.81 -47.44 44.60
C PRO A 41 -11.43 -45.96 44.48
N VAL A 42 -11.53 -45.39 43.28
CA VAL A 42 -11.60 -43.93 43.15
C VAL A 42 -12.88 -43.50 43.86
N ASP A 43 -12.75 -42.68 44.91
CA ASP A 43 -13.90 -42.20 45.66
C ASP A 43 -14.86 -41.42 44.76
N PRO A 44 -16.17 -41.50 45.00
CA PRO A 44 -17.14 -40.70 44.27
C PRO A 44 -16.96 -39.22 44.64
N ILE A 45 -16.88 -38.36 43.63
CA ILE A 45 -16.77 -36.90 43.79
C ILE A 45 -17.85 -36.40 44.78
N ASP A 46 -17.41 -35.79 45.88
CA ASP A 46 -18.30 -35.21 46.88
C ASP A 46 -18.84 -33.86 46.35
N PRO A 47 -20.16 -33.69 46.16
CA PRO A 47 -20.72 -32.45 45.64
C PRO A 47 -20.63 -31.26 46.62
N ASP A 48 -20.22 -31.47 47.87
CA ASP A 48 -19.99 -30.42 48.87
C ASP A 48 -18.50 -30.02 49.02
N GLU A 49 -17.56 -30.63 48.28
CA GLU A 49 -16.13 -30.24 48.27
C GLU A 49 -15.87 -29.10 47.24
N PRO A 50 -15.10 -28.03 47.59
CA PRO A 50 -14.81 -26.95 46.65
C PRO A 50 -13.86 -27.43 45.53
N PRO A 51 -14.08 -27.00 44.27
CA PRO A 51 -13.27 -27.45 43.13
C PRO A 51 -11.81 -26.99 43.25
N SER A 52 -10.90 -27.83 42.76
CA SER A 52 -9.47 -27.50 42.75
C SER A 52 -9.15 -26.31 41.82
N LEU A 53 -8.02 -25.64 42.04
CA LEU A 53 -7.61 -24.49 41.22
C LEU A 53 -7.46 -24.86 39.73
N GLY A 54 -6.99 -26.08 39.44
CA GLY A 54 -6.93 -26.63 38.08
C GLY A 54 -8.30 -26.84 37.45
N GLU A 55 -9.28 -27.35 38.21
CA GLU A 55 -10.67 -27.47 37.75
C GLU A 55 -11.33 -26.10 37.51
N ILE A 56 -10.99 -25.08 38.30
CA ILE A 56 -11.49 -23.71 38.10
C ILE A 56 -10.95 -23.10 36.80
N ILE A 57 -9.64 -23.22 36.51
CA ILE A 57 -9.09 -22.74 35.24
C ILE A 57 -9.69 -23.53 34.06
N ASN A 58 -9.70 -24.86 34.14
CA ASN A 58 -10.20 -25.71 33.05
C ASN A 58 -11.72 -25.56 32.83
N GLY A 59 -12.48 -25.29 33.89
CA GLY A 59 -13.93 -25.07 33.85
C GLY A 59 -14.36 -23.64 33.46
N ALA A 60 -13.43 -22.68 33.34
CA ALA A 60 -13.75 -21.30 32.98
C ALA A 60 -14.09 -21.09 31.49
N GLY A 61 -13.95 -22.13 30.67
CA GLY A 61 -14.25 -22.14 29.24
C GLY A 61 -13.02 -21.94 28.35
N GLU A 62 -13.27 -21.82 27.06
CA GLU A 62 -12.24 -21.56 26.05
C GLU A 62 -12.27 -20.10 25.59
N PHE A 63 -11.15 -19.65 25.03
CA PHE A 63 -11.07 -18.40 24.29
C PHE A 63 -11.68 -18.58 22.90
N GLU A 64 -12.45 -17.59 22.44
CA GLU A 64 -12.98 -17.59 21.07
C GLU A 64 -11.84 -17.51 20.05
N GLU A 65 -11.94 -18.26 18.95
CA GLU A 65 -11.01 -18.10 17.82
C GLU A 65 -11.44 -16.89 16.97
N VAL A 66 -10.49 -16.01 16.64
CA VAL A 66 -10.76 -14.86 15.80
C VAL A 66 -10.90 -15.32 14.34
N GLU A 67 -12.14 -15.46 13.87
CA GLU A 67 -12.44 -15.58 12.45
C GLU A 67 -12.02 -14.27 11.74
N GLU A 68 -10.92 -14.32 11.00
CA GLU A 68 -10.41 -13.16 10.25
C GLU A 68 -11.21 -12.96 8.95
N SER A 69 -11.63 -11.72 8.70
CA SER A 69 -12.44 -11.34 7.54
C SER A 69 -11.91 -10.06 6.90
N TYR A 70 -12.02 -9.99 5.57
CA TYR A 70 -11.75 -8.78 4.80
C TYR A 70 -12.75 -8.71 3.64
N SER A 71 -13.40 -7.57 3.48
CA SER A 71 -14.22 -7.25 2.32
C SER A 71 -14.17 -5.76 2.03
N GLU A 72 -14.14 -5.41 0.75
CA GLU A 72 -14.10 -4.05 0.24
C GLU A 72 -15.34 -3.79 -0.63
N SER A 73 -15.84 -2.55 -0.63
CA SER A 73 -16.95 -2.14 -1.50
C SER A 73 -16.48 -2.00 -2.97
N GLU A 74 -17.43 -1.83 -3.89
CA GLU A 74 -17.11 -1.14 -5.14
C GLU A 74 -16.67 0.31 -4.84
N THR A 75 -15.79 0.86 -5.68
CA THR A 75 -15.30 2.24 -5.52
C THR A 75 -16.36 3.24 -5.99
N GLU A 76 -16.79 4.15 -5.13
CA GLU A 76 -17.77 5.19 -5.46
C GLU A 76 -17.08 6.54 -5.74
N GLU A 77 -17.56 7.27 -6.77
CA GLU A 77 -17.15 8.67 -6.99
C GLU A 77 -17.82 9.59 -5.96
N LEU A 78 -17.02 10.40 -5.26
CA LEU A 78 -17.56 11.49 -4.43
C LEU A 78 -17.84 12.74 -5.30
N PRO A 79 -18.79 13.60 -4.90
CA PRO A 79 -18.93 14.93 -5.49
C PRO A 79 -17.59 15.70 -5.43
N LEU A 80 -17.33 16.59 -6.39
CA LEU A 80 -16.12 17.41 -6.39
C LEU A 80 -15.98 18.16 -5.05
N GLN A 81 -14.87 17.90 -4.36
CA GLN A 81 -14.53 18.53 -3.09
C GLN A 81 -13.73 19.81 -3.33
N THR A 82 -13.54 20.64 -2.30
CA THR A 82 -12.79 21.89 -2.41
C THR A 82 -12.04 22.17 -1.11
N SER A 83 -10.75 22.47 -1.21
CA SER A 83 -9.95 23.01 -0.11
C SER A 83 -9.20 24.25 -0.60
N GLY A 84 -9.27 25.35 0.17
CA GLY A 84 -8.85 26.67 -0.30
C GLY A 84 -9.54 27.07 -1.62
N ASP A 85 -8.73 27.46 -2.60
CA ASP A 85 -9.17 27.77 -3.98
C ASP A 85 -9.07 26.56 -4.94
N GLN A 86 -8.78 25.36 -4.43
CA GLN A 86 -8.40 24.17 -5.20
C GLN A 86 -9.50 23.08 -5.12
N GLN A 87 -9.93 22.58 -6.29
CA GLN A 87 -10.92 21.49 -6.38
C GLN A 87 -10.26 20.11 -6.44
N TYR A 88 -10.93 19.12 -5.87
CA TYR A 88 -10.46 17.74 -5.79
C TYR A 88 -11.50 16.76 -6.33
N TYR A 89 -11.05 15.84 -7.17
CA TYR A 89 -11.77 14.62 -7.48
C TYR A 89 -11.38 13.57 -6.43
N CYS A 90 -12.37 12.96 -5.80
CA CYS A 90 -12.15 11.95 -4.77
C CYS A 90 -13.02 10.72 -5.04
N THR A 91 -12.50 9.57 -4.65
CA THR A 91 -13.23 8.30 -4.58
C THR A 91 -13.23 7.77 -3.16
N THR A 92 -14.27 7.02 -2.80
CA THR A 92 -14.34 6.28 -1.53
C THR A 92 -14.47 4.78 -1.79
N GLN A 93 -13.91 3.98 -0.89
CA GLN A 93 -14.12 2.53 -0.82
C GLN A 93 -14.21 2.11 0.64
N THR A 94 -15.35 1.54 1.04
CA THR A 94 -15.56 1.07 2.42
C THR A 94 -14.90 -0.30 2.61
N ILE A 95 -14.03 -0.40 3.60
CA ILE A 95 -13.36 -1.64 4.02
C ILE A 95 -13.99 -2.13 5.31
N ASN A 96 -14.41 -3.40 5.35
CA ASN A 96 -14.79 -4.09 6.57
C ASN A 96 -13.75 -5.17 6.89
N LEU A 97 -13.13 -5.06 8.06
CA LEU A 97 -11.96 -5.85 8.48
C LEU A 97 -12.17 -6.43 9.88
N THR A 98 -12.04 -7.75 10.01
CA THR A 98 -11.79 -8.41 11.30
C THR A 98 -10.42 -9.08 11.25
N LYS A 99 -9.56 -8.80 12.23
CA LYS A 99 -8.21 -9.35 12.28
C LYS A 99 -7.78 -9.67 13.71
N GLY A 100 -7.11 -10.81 13.89
CA GLY A 100 -6.60 -11.24 15.18
C GLY A 100 -5.09 -11.05 15.30
N TYR A 101 -4.67 -10.09 16.11
CA TYR A 101 -3.24 -9.86 16.41
C TYR A 101 -2.81 -10.66 17.63
N SER A 102 -1.60 -11.22 17.65
CA SER A 102 -1.05 -11.94 18.82
C SER A 102 0.14 -11.25 19.51
N ASP A 103 0.66 -10.18 18.90
CA ASP A 103 1.74 -9.33 19.41
C ASP A 103 1.24 -7.89 19.65
N PHE A 104 0.72 -7.65 20.86
CA PHE A 104 0.02 -6.44 21.29
C PHE A 104 0.99 -5.29 21.55
N PRO A 105 0.91 -4.15 20.85
CA PRO A 105 1.74 -2.99 21.14
C PRO A 105 1.43 -2.39 22.51
N GLN A 106 2.45 -1.96 23.25
CA GLN A 106 2.30 -1.39 24.59
C GLN A 106 2.31 0.14 24.55
N PHE A 107 1.13 0.75 24.59
CA PHE A 107 0.95 2.21 24.60
C PHE A 107 0.93 2.85 26.01
N ASP A 108 1.07 2.07 27.10
CA ASP A 108 1.40 2.59 28.44
C ASP A 108 2.68 1.92 29.00
N PRO A 109 3.87 2.51 28.83
CA PRO A 109 5.11 1.96 29.37
C PRO A 109 5.17 1.94 30.91
N ASN A 110 4.22 2.56 31.63
CA ASN A 110 4.15 2.55 33.09
C ASN A 110 3.22 1.46 33.64
N SER A 111 2.54 0.70 32.77
CA SER A 111 1.53 -0.28 33.17
C SER A 111 2.13 -1.42 34.00
N GLN A 112 1.80 -1.43 35.29
CA GLN A 112 2.18 -2.47 36.25
C GLN A 112 1.59 -3.86 35.93
N VAL A 113 0.74 -3.96 34.90
CA VAL A 113 0.14 -5.20 34.39
C VAL A 113 1.09 -5.93 33.44
N ILE A 114 1.91 -5.22 32.65
CA ILE A 114 2.65 -5.84 31.53
C ILE A 114 4.06 -6.26 31.97
N PHE A 115 4.12 -7.45 32.57
CA PHE A 115 5.37 -8.17 32.87
C PHE A 115 5.22 -9.69 32.58
N PRO A 116 6.29 -10.39 32.16
CA PRO A 116 6.25 -11.83 31.90
C PRO A 116 5.74 -12.63 33.11
N GLY A 117 4.80 -13.55 32.87
CA GLY A 117 4.22 -14.39 33.91
C GLY A 117 3.11 -13.74 34.75
N ASN A 118 2.69 -12.50 34.45
CA ASN A 118 1.47 -11.95 35.04
C ASN A 118 0.22 -12.70 34.55
N LEU A 119 -0.76 -12.91 35.44
CA LEU A 119 -2.05 -13.54 35.14
C LEU A 119 -3.09 -12.48 34.78
N LEU A 120 -3.86 -12.71 33.72
CA LEU A 120 -4.86 -11.80 33.16
C LEU A 120 -6.25 -12.46 33.07
N GLN A 121 -7.29 -11.65 33.20
CA GLN A 121 -8.68 -12.06 33.00
C GLN A 121 -9.04 -12.05 31.50
N GLY A 122 -9.39 -13.21 30.95
CA GLY A 122 -9.56 -13.41 29.51
C GLY A 122 -10.59 -12.50 28.84
N ASN A 123 -11.70 -12.19 29.52
CA ASN A 123 -12.73 -11.28 28.99
C ASN A 123 -12.34 -9.79 29.03
N THR A 124 -11.09 -9.48 29.42
CA THR A 124 -10.54 -8.12 29.43
C THR A 124 -9.38 -7.93 28.45
N LEU A 125 -9.04 -8.95 27.64
CA LEU A 125 -7.91 -8.89 26.71
C LEU A 125 -8.10 -7.85 25.58
N ASP A 126 -9.35 -7.56 25.20
CA ASP A 126 -9.67 -6.53 24.20
C ASP A 126 -9.51 -5.08 24.73
N ASN A 127 -9.27 -4.90 26.04
CA ASN A 127 -8.99 -3.58 26.62
C ASN A 127 -7.52 -3.19 26.39
N ALA A 128 -7.25 -1.90 26.15
CA ALA A 128 -5.91 -1.35 25.99
C ALA A 128 -4.93 -1.62 27.15
N THR A 129 -5.44 -1.94 28.34
CA THR A 129 -4.71 -2.66 29.39
C THR A 129 -5.66 -3.69 30.01
N PRO A 130 -5.39 -5.00 29.87
CA PRO A 130 -6.20 -6.04 30.49
C PRO A 130 -6.16 -6.00 32.02
N SER A 131 -7.15 -6.62 32.68
CA SER A 131 -7.21 -6.72 34.14
C SER A 131 -6.43 -7.93 34.65
N SER A 132 -5.50 -7.72 35.58
CA SER A 132 -4.79 -8.80 36.26
C SER A 132 -5.73 -9.70 37.09
N ILE A 133 -5.24 -10.88 37.47
CA ILE A 133 -5.84 -11.75 38.51
C ILE A 133 -5.02 -11.57 39.82
N PRO A 134 -5.50 -10.79 40.80
CA PRO A 134 -4.74 -10.45 42.00
C PRO A 134 -4.90 -11.51 43.10
N VAL A 135 -4.23 -12.65 42.91
CA VAL A 135 -4.09 -13.72 43.91
C VAL A 135 -2.61 -14.06 44.13
N ASP A 136 -2.27 -14.73 45.23
CA ASP A 136 -0.90 -15.13 45.53
C ASP A 136 -0.36 -16.10 44.47
N ARG A 137 0.95 -15.99 44.18
CA ARG A 137 1.57 -16.59 42.99
C ARG A 137 2.58 -17.66 43.35
N GLY A 138 2.62 -18.70 42.52
CA GLY A 138 3.58 -19.79 42.66
C GLY A 138 4.99 -19.39 42.21
N PRO A 139 5.97 -20.31 42.34
CA PRO A 139 7.28 -20.16 41.75
C PRO A 139 7.22 -20.24 40.22
N GLY A 140 8.31 -19.86 39.54
CA GLY A 140 8.40 -19.98 38.09
C GLY A 140 9.73 -19.47 37.54
N THR A 141 9.93 -19.53 36.22
CA THR A 141 11.20 -19.16 35.58
C THR A 141 10.99 -18.06 34.55
N VAL A 142 11.87 -17.05 34.54
CA VAL A 142 11.95 -16.04 33.47
C VAL A 142 13.24 -16.21 32.67
N VAL A 143 13.16 -16.00 31.35
CA VAL A 143 14.23 -16.30 30.38
C VAL A 143 14.37 -15.16 29.37
N ILE A 144 15.58 -14.68 29.11
CA ILE A 144 15.87 -13.79 27.99
C ILE A 144 16.08 -14.62 26.72
N THR A 145 15.31 -14.34 25.65
CA THR A 145 15.40 -15.09 24.39
C THR A 145 16.51 -14.54 23.49
N LEU A 146 17.72 -14.43 24.04
CA LEU A 146 18.84 -13.69 23.45
C LEU A 146 20.16 -14.45 23.64
N VAL A 147 20.82 -14.79 22.54
CA VAL A 147 22.11 -15.52 22.56
C VAL A 147 23.27 -14.51 22.48
N ASN A 148 23.71 -14.04 23.65
CA ASN A 148 24.77 -13.03 23.82
C ASN A 148 26.10 -13.59 24.35
N GLY A 149 26.12 -14.85 24.82
CA GLY A 149 27.29 -15.46 25.46
C GLY A 149 27.43 -15.21 26.96
N ALA A 150 26.37 -14.71 27.62
CA ALA A 150 26.28 -14.69 29.08
C ALA A 150 26.28 -16.11 29.68
N SER A 151 26.62 -16.22 30.96
CA SER A 151 26.72 -17.50 31.68
C SER A 151 25.36 -18.14 32.04
N SER A 152 24.31 -17.33 32.11
CA SER A 152 22.92 -17.77 32.24
C SER A 152 22.01 -16.86 31.40
N ALA A 153 20.95 -17.43 30.83
CA ALA A 153 19.88 -16.70 30.16
C ALA A 153 18.58 -16.65 30.99
N SER A 154 18.56 -17.23 32.20
CA SER A 154 17.35 -17.38 33.00
C SER A 154 17.56 -17.16 34.50
N ARG A 155 16.44 -17.02 35.23
CA ARG A 155 16.34 -16.97 36.69
C ARG A 155 15.09 -17.70 37.17
N GLN A 156 15.26 -18.49 38.24
CA GLN A 156 14.15 -19.04 39.01
C GLN A 156 13.65 -17.97 39.99
N LEU A 157 12.33 -17.86 40.15
CA LEU A 157 11.64 -17.02 41.11
C LEU A 157 10.91 -17.91 42.11
N ASP A 158 11.05 -17.64 43.42
CA ASP A 158 10.27 -18.31 44.46
C ASP A 158 8.78 -17.92 44.43
N VAL A 159 8.50 -16.69 43.98
CA VAL A 159 7.15 -16.13 43.75
C VAL A 159 7.19 -15.28 42.49
N VAL A 160 6.32 -15.55 41.52
CA VAL A 160 6.21 -14.79 40.25
C VAL A 160 5.40 -13.50 40.47
N GLY A 161 6.07 -12.35 40.51
CA GLY A 161 5.41 -11.05 40.65
C GLY A 161 6.27 -9.90 40.12
N LEU A 162 5.69 -8.70 40.01
CA LEU A 162 6.31 -7.54 39.37
C LEU A 162 7.74 -7.26 39.86
N GLY A 163 7.95 -7.24 41.18
CA GLY A 163 9.28 -6.99 41.78
C GLY A 163 10.30 -8.08 41.43
N SER A 164 9.98 -9.35 41.70
CA SER A 164 10.90 -10.47 41.47
C SER A 164 11.23 -10.68 40.00
N VAL A 165 10.28 -10.42 39.09
CA VAL A 165 10.51 -10.44 37.64
C VAL A 165 11.45 -9.31 37.21
N PHE A 166 11.26 -8.08 37.71
CA PHE A 166 12.15 -6.96 37.38
C PHE A 166 13.55 -7.13 38.00
N ASP A 167 13.68 -7.63 39.22
CA ASP A 167 14.96 -7.94 39.85
C ASP A 167 15.72 -9.01 39.04
N ALA A 168 15.05 -10.09 38.65
CA ALA A 168 15.63 -11.12 37.78
C ALA A 168 16.02 -10.58 36.39
N MET A 169 15.22 -9.71 35.79
CA MET A 169 15.59 -9.03 34.54
C MET A 169 16.85 -8.18 34.71
N ASN A 170 16.95 -7.41 35.79
CA ASN A 170 18.14 -6.61 36.10
C ASN A 170 19.40 -7.49 36.26
N GLU A 171 19.29 -8.65 36.92
CA GLU A 171 20.40 -9.60 37.02
C GLU A 171 20.81 -10.19 35.67
N ILE A 172 19.85 -10.63 34.84
CA ILE A 172 20.13 -11.19 33.50
C ILE A 172 20.76 -10.14 32.57
N ILE A 173 20.32 -8.88 32.67
CA ILE A 173 20.89 -7.77 31.90
C ILE A 173 22.28 -7.39 32.42
N ALA A 174 22.55 -7.51 33.72
CA ALA A 174 23.87 -7.26 34.31
C ALA A 174 24.92 -8.33 33.94
N ASP A 175 24.50 -9.58 33.69
CA ASP A 175 25.38 -10.66 33.19
C ASP A 175 25.78 -10.50 31.70
N ASN A 176 25.20 -9.53 30.98
CA ASN A 176 25.41 -9.36 29.55
C ASN A 176 26.82 -8.79 29.22
N PRO A 177 27.66 -9.45 28.39
CA PRO A 177 29.06 -9.07 28.17
C PRO A 177 29.32 -7.78 27.38
N GLY A 178 28.29 -7.05 26.91
CA GLY A 178 28.44 -5.75 26.24
C GLY A 178 27.18 -5.27 25.52
N ASP A 179 27.24 -4.12 24.87
CA ASP A 179 26.13 -3.61 24.06
C ASP A 179 25.83 -4.55 22.87
N LEU A 180 24.53 -4.83 22.66
CA LEU A 180 24.05 -5.75 21.64
C LEU A 180 23.35 -4.99 20.52
N PRO A 181 23.57 -5.35 19.24
CA PRO A 181 22.94 -4.67 18.12
C PRO A 181 21.43 -4.92 18.11
N ALA A 182 20.65 -3.84 18.13
CA ALA A 182 19.21 -3.89 18.03
C ALA A 182 18.76 -4.48 16.67
N ARG A 183 17.68 -5.27 16.67
CA ARG A 183 17.00 -5.66 15.43
C ARG A 183 16.09 -4.51 14.99
N THR A 184 16.64 -3.63 14.18
CA THR A 184 15.89 -2.54 13.52
C THR A 184 15.01 -3.07 12.40
N THR A 185 13.75 -2.65 12.35
CA THR A 185 12.83 -2.86 11.21
C THR A 185 12.14 -1.56 10.85
N TYR A 186 11.99 -1.31 9.55
CA TYR A 186 11.26 -0.17 8.98
C TYR A 186 10.05 -0.70 8.20
N SER A 187 8.93 0.01 8.30
CA SER A 187 7.75 -0.18 7.44
C SER A 187 7.00 1.13 7.31
N MET A 188 6.54 1.48 6.10
CA MET A 188 5.65 2.61 5.86
C MET A 188 4.32 2.16 5.27
N GLU A 189 3.23 2.85 5.61
CA GLU A 189 1.87 2.56 5.15
C GLU A 189 1.14 3.87 4.81
N ARG A 190 0.42 3.91 3.68
CA ARG A 190 -0.41 5.08 3.30
C ARG A 190 -1.63 5.11 4.22
N ILE A 191 -1.92 6.26 4.82
CA ILE A 191 -3.07 6.45 5.72
C ILE A 191 -4.12 7.36 5.06
N THR A 192 -5.40 6.99 5.17
CA THR A 192 -6.53 7.72 4.59
C THR A 192 -7.64 8.07 5.60
N SER A 193 -7.76 7.31 6.70
CA SER A 193 -8.68 7.55 7.81
C SER A 193 -8.02 7.29 9.17
N ARG A 194 -8.64 7.74 10.28
CA ARG A 194 -8.12 7.50 11.64
C ARG A 194 -8.31 6.05 12.07
N GLU A 195 -9.37 5.46 11.57
CA GLU A 195 -9.78 4.08 11.77
C GLU A 195 -8.73 3.16 11.14
N GLN A 196 -8.29 3.46 9.90
CA GLN A 196 -7.13 2.81 9.28
C GLN A 196 -5.84 3.04 10.10
N LEU A 197 -5.58 4.26 10.58
CA LEU A 197 -4.41 4.52 11.45
C LEU A 197 -4.44 3.63 12.70
N GLY A 198 -5.60 3.41 13.31
CA GLY A 198 -5.79 2.42 14.37
C GLY A 198 -5.39 1.00 13.94
N VAL A 199 -5.90 0.53 12.80
CA VAL A 199 -5.56 -0.79 12.23
C VAL A 199 -4.04 -0.96 12.03
N SER A 200 -3.35 0.05 11.50
CA SER A 200 -1.89 0.06 11.31
C SER A 200 -1.12 0.08 12.65
N LEU A 201 -1.71 0.70 13.68
CA LEU A 201 -1.28 0.66 15.09
C LEU A 201 -1.72 -0.61 15.84
N ARG A 202 -2.46 -1.51 15.18
CA ARG A 202 -3.03 -2.77 15.70
C ARG A 202 -4.00 -2.63 16.88
N ALA A 203 -4.72 -1.52 16.95
CA ALA A 203 -5.78 -1.29 17.93
C ALA A 203 -6.96 -0.56 17.28
N GLU A 204 -8.17 -0.73 17.79
CA GLU A 204 -9.27 0.16 17.39
C GLU A 204 -8.93 1.59 17.84
N TYR A 205 -9.02 2.57 16.93
CA TYR A 205 -8.54 3.93 17.20
C TYR A 205 -9.24 4.57 18.42
N SER A 206 -10.52 4.24 18.64
CA SER A 206 -11.32 4.61 19.82
C SER A 206 -10.76 4.11 21.15
N ASN A 207 -9.98 3.03 21.13
CA ASN A 207 -9.50 2.34 22.33
C ASN A 207 -8.06 2.77 22.69
N LEU A 208 -7.41 3.54 21.82
CA LEU A 208 -6.18 4.27 22.13
C LEU A 208 -6.46 5.41 23.13
N THR A 209 -5.46 5.78 23.93
CA THR A 209 -5.59 6.91 24.86
C THR A 209 -5.66 8.24 24.10
N THR A 210 -6.27 9.26 24.72
CA THR A 210 -6.36 10.63 24.16
C THR A 210 -5.00 11.21 23.78
N ASP A 211 -3.97 10.83 24.52
CA ASP A 211 -2.62 11.36 24.38
C ASP A 211 -1.93 10.73 23.17
N VAL A 212 -2.14 9.43 22.93
CA VAL A 212 -1.70 8.71 21.73
C VAL A 212 -2.46 9.20 20.48
N GLN A 213 -3.79 9.35 20.57
CA GLN A 213 -4.61 9.92 19.49
C GLN A 213 -4.15 11.35 19.13
N GLY A 214 -3.86 12.17 20.15
CA GLY A 214 -3.43 13.55 19.99
C GLY A 214 -2.02 13.70 19.40
N SER A 215 -1.08 12.82 19.80
CA SER A 215 0.32 12.97 19.39
C SER A 215 0.54 12.79 17.88
N PHE A 216 -0.32 12.01 17.20
CA PHE A 216 -0.31 11.89 15.74
C PHE A 216 -0.78 13.16 15.01
N SER A 217 -1.44 14.11 15.68
CA SER A 217 -1.88 15.38 15.08
C SER A 217 -2.58 15.21 13.71
N TYR A 218 -3.50 14.23 13.63
CA TYR A 218 -4.17 13.85 12.38
C TYR A 218 -4.97 15.02 11.80
N ASN A 219 -4.49 15.54 10.67
CA ASN A 219 -5.13 16.61 9.91
C ASN A 219 -6.22 16.00 9.02
N GLU A 220 -7.42 16.59 8.97
CA GLU A 220 -8.56 16.10 8.17
C GLU A 220 -8.62 16.68 6.75
N ASP A 221 -7.80 17.67 6.42
CA ASP A 221 -7.89 18.36 5.13
C ASP A 221 -7.56 17.42 3.95
N ILE A 222 -8.45 17.42 2.94
CA ILE A 222 -8.33 16.60 1.72
C ILE A 222 -7.10 16.92 0.88
N SER A 223 -6.51 18.11 1.07
CA SER A 223 -5.25 18.51 0.43
C SER A 223 -4.03 17.78 0.97
N TYR A 224 -4.11 17.18 2.16
CA TYR A 224 -3.01 16.46 2.77
C TYR A 224 -3.05 14.96 2.42
N ASN A 225 -1.92 14.48 1.92
CA ASN A 225 -1.57 13.07 1.79
C ASN A 225 -0.81 12.63 3.06
N ARG A 226 -0.92 11.36 3.46
CA ARG A 226 -0.44 10.87 4.77
C ARG A 226 0.23 9.50 4.68
N TYR A 227 1.33 9.33 5.40
CA TYR A 227 2.02 8.05 5.60
C TYR A 227 2.35 7.83 7.07
N LEU A 228 2.01 6.65 7.60
CA LEU A 228 2.53 6.16 8.88
C LEU A 228 3.86 5.45 8.62
N VAL A 229 4.94 5.99 9.16
CA VAL A 229 6.24 5.30 9.26
C VAL A 229 6.35 4.65 10.63
N ARG A 230 6.68 3.36 10.67
CA ARG A 230 7.03 2.62 11.89
C ARG A 230 8.48 2.18 11.83
N LEU A 231 9.25 2.56 12.85
CA LEU A 231 10.65 2.23 13.05
C LEU A 231 10.81 1.52 14.40
N THR A 232 10.94 0.20 14.38
CA THR A 232 11.05 -0.63 15.59
C THR A 232 12.49 -1.09 15.78
N GLN A 233 13.07 -0.86 16.96
CA GLN A 233 14.36 -1.40 17.39
C GLN A 233 14.13 -2.39 18.54
N SER A 234 13.97 -3.68 18.23
CA SER A 234 13.87 -4.72 19.27
C SER A 234 15.26 -5.02 19.85
N TYR A 235 15.43 -4.96 21.17
CA TYR A 235 16.69 -5.30 21.84
C TYR A 235 16.71 -6.75 22.32
N TYR A 236 15.62 -7.18 22.98
CA TYR A 236 15.45 -8.52 23.52
C TYR A 236 13.98 -8.81 23.83
N THR A 237 13.67 -10.05 24.18
CA THR A 237 12.37 -10.46 24.69
C THR A 237 12.59 -11.28 25.96
N ILE A 238 11.80 -11.03 26.99
CA ILE A 238 11.77 -11.84 28.22
C ILE A 238 10.52 -12.73 28.15
N ALA A 239 10.70 -14.04 28.25
CA ALA A 239 9.63 -15.03 28.28
C ALA A 239 9.45 -15.59 29.69
N PHE A 240 8.25 -16.11 29.97
CA PHE A 240 7.93 -16.87 31.16
C PHE A 240 7.77 -18.36 30.81
N GLU A 241 8.54 -19.23 31.46
CA GLU A 241 8.33 -20.68 31.37
C GLU A 241 7.13 -21.04 32.24
N ALA A 242 5.97 -21.19 31.61
CA ALA A 242 4.75 -21.62 32.29
C ALA A 242 4.88 -23.05 32.84
N PRO A 243 4.27 -23.34 33.99
CA PRO A 243 4.24 -24.69 34.54
C PRO A 243 3.41 -25.65 33.67
N THR A 244 3.63 -26.95 33.87
CA THR A 244 2.86 -28.00 33.19
C THR A 244 1.48 -28.22 33.85
N ASP A 245 1.36 -27.96 35.16
CA ASP A 245 0.08 -27.98 35.86
C ASP A 245 -0.47 -26.54 36.02
N PRO A 246 -1.71 -26.24 35.58
CA PRO A 246 -2.31 -24.92 35.79
C PRO A 246 -2.42 -24.48 37.27
N ALA A 247 -2.38 -25.40 38.24
CA ALA A 247 -2.37 -25.06 39.66
C ALA A 247 -1.07 -24.38 40.13
N ASP A 248 0.08 -24.75 39.54
CA ASP A 248 1.41 -24.22 39.90
C ASP A 248 1.57 -22.71 39.61
N PHE A 249 0.66 -22.09 38.86
CA PHE A 249 0.62 -20.63 38.70
C PHE A 249 0.35 -19.90 40.04
N PHE A 250 -0.18 -20.58 41.06
CA PHE A 250 -0.66 -20.00 42.32
C PHE A 250 0.20 -20.39 43.53
N GLY A 251 0.10 -19.61 44.62
CA GLY A 251 0.68 -19.99 45.91
C GLY A 251 -0.15 -21.05 46.63
N GLU A 252 0.48 -21.85 47.50
CA GLU A 252 -0.16 -22.95 48.25
C GLU A 252 -1.38 -22.52 49.08
N ASP A 253 -1.44 -21.26 49.52
CA ASP A 253 -2.54 -20.68 50.32
C ASP A 253 -3.74 -20.18 49.48
N VAL A 254 -3.73 -20.27 48.14
CA VAL A 254 -4.82 -19.75 47.29
C VAL A 254 -6.05 -20.66 47.33
N THR A 255 -7.18 -20.11 47.78
CA THR A 255 -8.47 -20.82 47.84
C THR A 255 -9.29 -20.73 46.56
N ALA A 256 -10.15 -21.71 46.34
CA ALA A 256 -11.16 -21.71 45.29
C ALA A 256 -11.99 -20.41 45.29
N GLU A 257 -12.45 -19.96 46.47
CA GLU A 257 -13.26 -18.76 46.63
C GLU A 257 -12.49 -17.43 46.49
N GLN A 258 -11.16 -17.45 46.38
CA GLN A 258 -10.37 -16.32 45.90
C GLN A 258 -10.30 -16.34 44.36
N LEU A 259 -9.96 -17.48 43.76
CA LEU A 259 -9.78 -17.59 42.31
C LEU A 259 -11.08 -17.41 41.53
N SER A 260 -12.20 -18.00 41.99
CA SER A 260 -13.51 -17.93 41.35
C SER A 260 -14.13 -16.53 41.26
N ARG A 261 -13.51 -15.51 41.87
CA ARG A 261 -13.91 -14.09 41.70
C ARG A 261 -13.46 -13.50 40.38
N TYR A 262 -12.45 -14.11 39.78
CA TYR A 262 -11.76 -13.63 38.57
C TYR A 262 -11.87 -14.66 37.45
N VAL A 263 -11.77 -15.95 37.78
CA VAL A 263 -11.75 -17.07 36.81
C VAL A 263 -13.03 -17.89 36.96
N GLN A 264 -13.88 -17.85 35.95
CA GLN A 264 -15.24 -18.42 35.96
C GLN A 264 -15.73 -18.63 34.52
N PRO A 265 -16.80 -19.42 34.27
CA PRO A 265 -17.32 -19.64 32.91
C PRO A 265 -17.55 -18.33 32.12
N GLY A 266 -16.86 -18.16 31.00
CA GLY A 266 -16.88 -16.93 30.20
C GLY A 266 -15.86 -15.87 30.63
N ASN A 267 -14.96 -16.19 31.57
CA ASN A 267 -13.75 -15.44 31.88
C ASN A 267 -12.58 -16.40 32.20
N PRO A 268 -12.03 -17.10 31.19
CA PRO A 268 -10.87 -17.97 31.36
C PRO A 268 -9.61 -17.19 31.75
N ALA A 269 -8.69 -17.85 32.45
CA ALA A 269 -7.42 -17.25 32.82
C ALA A 269 -6.43 -17.29 31.64
N ALA A 270 -5.71 -16.18 31.47
CA ALA A 270 -4.60 -16.04 30.53
C ALA A 270 -3.32 -15.60 31.28
N TYR A 271 -2.16 -15.69 30.64
CA TYR A 271 -0.92 -15.14 31.17
C TYR A 271 -0.06 -14.49 30.10
N ILE A 272 0.73 -13.49 30.50
CA ILE A 272 1.70 -12.84 29.61
C ILE A 272 2.87 -13.81 29.39
N SER A 273 2.94 -14.41 28.21
CA SER A 273 3.91 -15.44 27.88
C SER A 273 5.27 -14.87 27.52
N SER A 274 5.31 -13.69 26.90
CA SER A 274 6.56 -12.93 26.72
C SER A 274 6.32 -11.44 26.50
N VAL A 275 7.32 -10.62 26.82
CA VAL A 275 7.36 -9.16 26.59
C VAL A 275 8.62 -8.81 25.82
N THR A 276 8.48 -8.08 24.71
CA THR A 276 9.59 -7.60 23.87
C THR A 276 9.98 -6.19 24.28
N TYR A 277 11.26 -5.98 24.53
CA TYR A 277 11.84 -4.72 25.01
C TYR A 277 12.70 -4.05 23.94
N GLY A 278 12.70 -2.72 23.89
CA GLY A 278 13.50 -1.95 22.93
C GLY A 278 13.05 -0.49 22.81
N ARG A 279 13.01 0.02 21.58
CA ARG A 279 12.35 1.29 21.21
C ARG A 279 11.47 1.13 19.96
N VAL A 280 10.41 1.92 19.82
CA VAL A 280 9.66 2.08 18.56
C VAL A 280 9.19 3.51 18.36
N PHE A 281 9.22 3.96 17.11
CA PHE A 281 8.69 5.25 16.65
C PHE A 281 7.59 5.02 15.64
N TYR A 282 6.47 5.68 15.84
CA TYR A 282 5.36 5.81 14.91
C TYR A 282 5.29 7.27 14.48
N LEU A 283 5.48 7.55 13.20
CA LEU A 283 5.50 8.91 12.65
C LEU A 283 4.38 9.03 11.62
N LEU A 284 3.37 9.87 11.88
CA LEU A 284 2.39 10.24 10.86
C LEU A 284 2.93 11.47 10.13
N ILE A 285 3.56 11.22 8.99
CA ILE A 285 4.09 12.25 8.09
C ILE A 285 2.96 12.64 7.14
N GLN A 286 2.64 13.92 7.09
CA GLN A 286 1.53 14.49 6.33
C GLN A 286 2.06 15.66 5.47
N SER A 287 1.68 15.77 4.21
CA SER A 287 2.12 16.84 3.30
C SER A 287 1.08 17.08 2.20
N THR A 288 1.12 18.24 1.54
CA THR A 288 0.31 18.51 0.34
C THR A 288 0.97 18.06 -0.96
N ASP A 289 2.19 17.49 -0.93
CA ASP A 289 2.81 16.84 -2.09
C ASP A 289 2.15 15.48 -2.42
N SER A 290 2.38 14.94 -3.61
CA SER A 290 1.77 13.68 -4.06
C SER A 290 2.20 12.46 -3.23
N PHE A 291 1.38 11.40 -3.21
CA PHE A 291 1.75 10.13 -2.55
C PHE A 291 3.07 9.56 -3.06
N GLN A 292 3.35 9.72 -4.36
CA GLN A 292 4.60 9.27 -4.99
C GLN A 292 5.81 10.06 -4.47
N GLU A 293 5.74 11.40 -4.42
CA GLU A 293 6.80 12.24 -3.87
C GLU A 293 7.00 12.00 -2.38
N MET A 294 5.92 11.98 -1.59
CA MET A 294 5.98 11.64 -0.17
C MET A 294 6.66 10.29 0.04
N ARG A 295 6.28 9.26 -0.73
CA ARG A 295 6.89 7.93 -0.63
C ARG A 295 8.38 7.95 -0.95
N ALA A 296 8.75 8.52 -2.09
CA ALA A 296 10.15 8.61 -2.51
C ALA A 296 10.99 9.39 -1.48
N SER A 297 10.44 10.47 -0.94
CA SER A 297 11.08 11.32 0.06
C SER A 297 11.25 10.63 1.43
N ILE A 298 10.24 9.87 1.87
CA ILE A 298 10.26 9.07 3.09
C ILE A 298 11.26 7.91 2.95
N ASP A 299 11.19 7.14 1.85
CA ASP A 299 12.16 6.06 1.60
C ASP A 299 13.60 6.60 1.49
N ALA A 300 13.82 7.75 0.83
CA ALA A 300 15.13 8.41 0.81
C ALA A 300 15.59 8.85 2.21
N SER A 301 14.68 9.36 3.04
CA SER A 301 14.98 9.89 4.38
C SER A 301 15.26 8.79 5.42
N PHE A 302 14.61 7.62 5.32
CA PHE A 302 14.67 6.57 6.34
C PHE A 302 15.30 5.25 5.86
N ASN A 303 15.14 4.85 4.60
CA ASN A 303 15.77 3.64 4.04
C ASN A 303 17.17 3.94 3.49
N GLY A 304 17.36 5.12 2.89
CA GLY A 304 18.66 5.60 2.40
C GLY A 304 19.77 5.70 3.47
N GLY A 305 19.40 5.81 4.76
CA GLY A 305 20.34 5.77 5.89
C GLY A 305 20.80 4.36 6.29
N VAL A 306 20.12 3.30 5.85
CA VAL A 306 20.37 1.90 6.27
C VAL A 306 21.27 1.15 5.28
N SER A 307 21.35 1.60 4.03
CA SER A 307 22.24 1.03 3.00
C SER A 307 23.27 2.05 2.53
N SER A 308 24.56 1.72 2.64
CA SER A 308 25.68 2.60 2.26
C SER A 308 25.94 2.62 0.74
N GLY A 309 24.88 2.89 -0.04
CA GLY A 309 24.88 3.00 -1.49
C GLY A 309 24.68 4.45 -1.97
N SER A 310 25.29 4.81 -3.09
CA SER A 310 25.28 6.18 -3.61
C SER A 310 23.88 6.63 -4.04
N ILE A 311 23.31 7.60 -3.33
CA ILE A 311 22.11 8.34 -3.77
C ILE A 311 22.50 9.28 -4.93
N GLY A 312 21.65 9.36 -5.95
CA GLY A 312 21.79 10.26 -7.09
C GLY A 312 21.46 11.72 -6.74
N GLY A 313 21.59 12.62 -7.71
CA GLY A 313 21.17 14.02 -7.54
C GLY A 313 19.65 14.18 -7.42
N ASP A 314 19.23 15.29 -6.81
CA ASP A 314 17.87 15.84 -6.81
C ASP A 314 16.77 14.91 -6.26
N VAL A 315 16.95 14.44 -5.02
CA VAL A 315 15.93 13.71 -4.23
C VAL A 315 15.47 14.56 -3.05
N LYS A 316 14.18 14.94 -3.01
CA LYS A 316 13.57 15.70 -1.89
C LYS A 316 13.68 14.93 -0.56
N TYR A 317 14.21 15.54 0.50
CA TYR A 317 14.07 15.00 1.87
C TYR A 317 12.70 15.36 2.48
N VAL A 318 12.27 14.68 3.55
CA VAL A 318 10.96 14.96 4.19
C VAL A 318 10.84 16.41 4.69
N SER A 319 11.96 17.06 5.01
CA SER A 319 12.06 18.48 5.36
C SER A 319 11.85 19.44 4.18
N GLU A 320 11.82 18.94 2.95
CA GLU A 320 11.62 19.69 1.70
C GLU A 320 10.22 19.47 1.10
N LEU A 321 9.37 18.70 1.79
CA LEU A 321 7.99 18.45 1.40
C LEU A 321 7.08 19.65 1.69
N SER A 322 6.13 19.91 0.79
CA SER A 322 5.19 21.04 0.89
C SER A 322 4.30 20.93 2.13
N SER A 323 4.24 22.02 2.90
CA SER A 323 3.37 22.15 4.09
C SER A 323 3.51 21.02 5.11
N VAL A 324 4.69 20.40 5.21
CA VAL A 324 4.88 19.15 5.98
C VAL A 324 4.49 19.29 7.46
N GLN A 325 3.73 18.30 7.94
CA GLN A 325 3.35 18.12 9.34
C GLN A 325 3.78 16.72 9.78
N ILE A 326 4.54 16.63 10.88
CA ILE A 326 4.95 15.35 11.47
C ILE A 326 4.32 15.27 12.85
N GLY A 327 3.32 14.40 12.99
CA GLY A 327 2.88 13.90 14.28
C GLY A 327 3.54 12.56 14.58
N GLY A 328 3.50 12.10 15.81
CA GLY A 328 4.01 10.77 16.13
C GLY A 328 3.96 10.38 17.60
N TYR A 329 4.32 9.13 17.85
CA TYR A 329 4.36 8.51 19.17
C TYR A 329 5.61 7.64 19.30
N ALA A 330 6.20 7.61 20.49
CA ALA A 330 7.43 6.85 20.76
C ALA A 330 7.30 6.05 22.05
N ILE A 331 7.79 4.81 22.03
CA ILE A 331 7.88 3.95 23.22
C ILE A 331 9.36 3.58 23.37
N GLY A 332 9.93 3.88 24.54
CA GLY A 332 11.35 3.63 24.84
C GLY A 332 12.31 4.70 24.32
N GLY A 333 13.32 5.01 25.14
CA GLY A 333 14.21 6.16 24.95
C GLY A 333 13.80 7.37 25.80
N ASP A 334 14.52 8.47 25.64
CA ASP A 334 14.20 9.74 26.30
C ASP A 334 13.03 10.42 25.58
N ALA A 335 11.97 10.75 26.34
CA ALA A 335 10.76 11.37 25.81
C ALA A 335 11.03 12.80 25.26
N ASP A 336 11.98 13.53 25.85
CA ASP A 336 12.34 14.87 25.38
C ASP A 336 13.13 14.79 24.05
N GLN A 337 13.95 13.75 23.87
CA GLN A 337 14.64 13.50 22.59
C GLN A 337 13.66 13.04 21.50
N ALA A 338 12.71 12.17 21.84
CA ALA A 338 11.64 11.74 20.91
C ALA A 338 10.76 12.92 20.49
N ALA A 339 10.35 13.77 21.43
CA ALA A 339 9.60 14.98 21.14
C ALA A 339 10.40 15.97 20.29
N ALA A 340 11.68 16.22 20.60
CA ALA A 340 12.54 17.10 19.81
C ALA A 340 12.66 16.62 18.35
N ALA A 341 12.89 15.31 18.14
CA ALA A 341 12.97 14.69 16.82
C ALA A 341 11.64 14.79 16.03
N LEU A 342 10.49 14.77 16.71
CA LEU A 342 9.18 15.02 16.09
C LEU A 342 8.96 16.50 15.73
N THR A 343 9.55 17.45 16.46
CA THR A 343 9.34 18.90 16.24
C THR A 343 10.06 19.52 15.03
N GLY A 344 10.66 18.70 14.16
CA GLY A 344 11.06 19.12 12.81
C GLY A 344 12.55 19.01 12.45
N ASP A 345 13.41 18.54 13.36
CA ASP A 345 14.80 18.23 13.02
C ASP A 345 14.94 16.75 12.57
N LEU A 346 14.82 16.56 11.26
CA LEU A 346 14.96 15.25 10.60
C LEU A 346 16.37 14.66 10.76
N ASP A 347 17.41 15.48 10.91
CA ASP A 347 18.79 14.99 11.08
C ASP A 347 19.06 14.63 12.55
N ALA A 348 18.42 15.30 13.52
CA ALA A 348 18.35 14.82 14.90
C ALA A 348 17.58 13.49 15.00
N LEU A 349 16.48 13.32 14.26
CA LEU A 349 15.75 12.05 14.18
C LEU A 349 16.62 10.93 13.58
N LYS A 350 17.28 11.16 12.44
CA LYS A 350 18.25 10.20 11.86
C LYS A 350 19.38 9.87 12.84
N THR A 351 19.93 10.89 13.52
CA THR A 351 21.01 10.72 14.51
C THR A 351 20.54 9.85 15.68
N PHE A 352 19.38 10.13 16.26
CA PHE A 352 18.80 9.32 17.34
C PHE A 352 18.57 7.86 16.90
N ILE A 353 18.06 7.64 15.68
CA ILE A 353 17.86 6.28 15.13
C ILE A 353 19.21 5.56 14.97
N ALA A 354 20.26 6.26 14.53
CA ALA A 354 21.59 5.72 14.28
C ALA A 354 22.44 5.52 15.55
N GLU A 355 22.28 6.37 16.57
CA GLU A 355 22.78 6.14 17.93
C GLU A 355 22.07 4.94 18.57
N GLY A 356 20.78 4.76 18.27
CA GLY A 356 19.96 3.66 18.74
C GLY A 356 19.80 3.69 20.26
N GLY A 357 19.99 2.55 20.91
CA GLY A 357 20.01 2.48 22.37
C GLY A 357 20.51 1.16 22.91
N THR A 358 20.93 1.20 24.16
CA THR A 358 21.52 0.07 24.88
C THR A 358 20.44 -0.83 25.47
N ILE A 359 20.80 -2.10 25.72
CA ILE A 359 19.95 -3.09 26.41
C ILE A 359 19.32 -2.55 27.72
N THR A 360 20.06 -1.70 28.44
CA THR A 360 19.64 -1.06 29.70
C THR A 360 18.60 0.05 29.55
N THR A 361 18.21 0.40 28.32
CA THR A 361 17.21 1.47 28.03
C THR A 361 15.98 0.97 27.26
N GLY A 362 15.84 -0.35 27.08
CA GLY A 362 14.68 -0.94 26.43
C GLY A 362 13.43 -0.85 27.31
N GLN A 363 12.35 -0.28 26.78
CA GLN A 363 11.02 -0.31 27.40
C GLN A 363 10.16 -1.42 26.75
N PRO A 364 9.09 -1.92 27.42
CA PRO A 364 8.13 -2.82 26.80
C PRO A 364 7.55 -2.21 25.52
N LEU A 365 7.75 -2.87 24.38
CA LEU A 365 7.22 -2.45 23.07
C LEU A 365 5.95 -3.22 22.71
N SER A 366 5.97 -4.50 23.00
CA SER A 366 4.84 -5.39 22.78
C SER A 366 4.90 -6.59 23.70
N TYR A 367 3.75 -7.24 23.90
CA TYR A 367 3.64 -8.46 24.66
C TYR A 367 2.80 -9.50 23.91
N THR A 368 2.97 -10.77 24.29
CA THR A 368 2.18 -11.90 23.82
C THR A 368 1.49 -12.55 25.01
N VAL A 369 0.31 -13.11 24.78
CA VAL A 369 -0.52 -13.73 25.83
C VAL A 369 -0.86 -15.16 25.42
N ASN A 370 -0.80 -16.10 26.35
CA ASN A 370 -1.22 -17.49 26.16
C ASN A 370 -2.33 -17.86 27.16
N ALA A 371 -3.10 -18.91 26.87
CA ALA A 371 -4.10 -19.45 27.78
C ALA A 371 -3.44 -20.13 29.00
N ALA A 372 -4.04 -20.04 30.20
CA ALA A 372 -3.46 -20.68 31.40
C ALA A 372 -3.82 -22.17 31.52
N ASN A 373 -4.91 -22.63 30.89
CA ASN A 373 -5.27 -24.05 30.75
C ASN A 373 -4.53 -24.75 29.60
N ASP A 374 -4.13 -24.01 28.56
CA ASP A 374 -3.27 -24.49 27.49
C ASP A 374 -2.10 -23.51 27.26
N PRO A 375 -0.98 -23.66 27.98
CA PRO A 375 0.19 -22.80 27.82
C PRO A 375 0.83 -22.81 26.42
N ALA A 376 0.48 -23.74 25.54
CA ALA A 376 0.91 -23.72 24.14
C ALA A 376 0.00 -22.84 23.24
N ARG A 377 -1.25 -22.60 23.65
CA ARG A 377 -2.23 -21.78 22.92
C ARG A 377 -1.96 -20.29 23.13
N GLN A 378 -1.17 -19.71 22.24
CA GLN A 378 -1.09 -18.25 22.09
C GLN A 378 -2.45 -17.67 21.67
N LEU A 379 -2.85 -16.59 22.31
CA LEU A 379 -4.11 -15.91 22.09
C LEU A 379 -3.99 -14.77 21.07
N LYS A 380 -5.14 -14.37 20.51
CA LYS A 380 -5.29 -13.20 19.65
C LYS A 380 -6.32 -12.25 20.24
N VAL A 381 -6.06 -10.94 20.18
CA VAL A 381 -7.08 -9.89 20.39
C VAL A 381 -7.68 -9.56 19.04
N LYS A 382 -9.01 -9.40 19.01
CA LYS A 382 -9.77 -9.06 17.82
C LYS A 382 -9.78 -7.54 17.64
N VAL A 383 -9.32 -7.08 16.48
CA VAL A 383 -9.62 -5.73 15.98
C VAL A 383 -10.67 -5.90 14.88
N ALA A 384 -11.85 -5.33 15.08
CA ALA A 384 -12.97 -5.44 14.12
C ALA A 384 -13.53 -4.06 13.81
N THR A 385 -13.34 -3.59 12.58
CA THR A 385 -13.65 -2.20 12.20
C THR A 385 -14.12 -2.10 10.76
N GLU A 386 -14.96 -1.11 10.51
CA GLU A 386 -15.41 -0.68 9.19
C GLU A 386 -14.92 0.76 8.99
N TYR A 387 -14.24 1.02 7.88
CA TYR A 387 -13.65 2.33 7.59
C TYR A 387 -13.60 2.62 6.09
N ASP A 388 -13.76 3.89 5.74
CA ASP A 388 -13.57 4.34 4.37
C ASP A 388 -12.10 4.58 4.07
N ILE A 389 -11.65 4.09 2.92
CA ILE A 389 -10.45 4.58 2.23
C ILE A 389 -10.91 5.68 1.27
N VAL A 390 -10.53 6.91 1.59
CA VAL A 390 -10.72 8.06 0.70
C VAL A 390 -9.42 8.33 -0.03
N ASP A 391 -9.48 8.33 -1.37
CA ASP A 391 -8.39 8.75 -2.24
C ASP A 391 -8.82 9.99 -3.03
N CYS A 392 -7.98 11.02 -3.03
CA CYS A 392 -8.26 12.34 -3.60
C CYS A 392 -7.08 12.81 -4.45
N ALA A 393 -7.39 13.44 -5.59
CA ALA A 393 -6.41 14.15 -6.40
C ALA A 393 -6.98 15.51 -6.89
N PRO A 394 -6.19 16.59 -6.83
CA PRO A 394 -6.66 17.91 -7.24
C PRO A 394 -6.77 18.07 -8.75
N LEU A 395 -7.81 18.78 -9.21
CA LEU A 395 -8.06 19.09 -10.63
C LEU A 395 -7.04 20.08 -11.21
N SER A 396 -6.36 20.87 -10.37
CA SER A 396 -5.29 21.78 -10.81
C SER A 396 -3.99 21.06 -11.11
N ASP A 397 -3.72 19.94 -10.41
CA ASP A 397 -2.44 19.24 -10.52
C ASP A 397 -2.56 18.04 -11.48
N ALA A 398 -3.63 18.03 -12.28
CA ALA A 398 -3.73 17.56 -13.67
C ALA A 398 -2.64 18.10 -14.64
N LEU A 399 -1.63 18.75 -14.07
CA LEU A 399 -0.53 19.49 -14.67
C LEU A 399 0.75 19.08 -13.93
N PHE A 400 0.88 17.79 -13.61
CA PHE A 400 2.00 17.21 -12.86
C PHE A 400 3.36 17.60 -13.47
N ASP A 401 4.44 17.49 -12.68
CA ASP A 401 5.82 17.82 -13.10
C ASP A 401 6.34 16.85 -14.16
N GLY A 402 5.85 17.04 -15.38
CA GLY A 402 6.03 16.14 -16.52
C GLY A 402 7.21 16.52 -17.38
N VAL A 403 7.98 15.51 -17.79
CA VAL A 403 9.14 15.63 -18.69
C VAL A 403 8.87 16.36 -20.02
N ALA A 404 7.61 16.50 -20.47
CA ALA A 404 7.23 17.46 -21.52
C ALA A 404 5.73 17.84 -21.47
N TRP A 405 5.42 19.10 -21.78
CA TRP A 405 4.03 19.59 -21.87
C TRP A 405 3.85 20.62 -23.00
N TYR A 406 2.99 20.30 -23.95
CA TYR A 406 2.67 21.10 -25.13
C TYR A 406 1.17 21.42 -25.18
N ARG A 407 0.81 22.69 -25.42
CA ARG A 407 -0.58 23.17 -25.41
C ARG A 407 -0.86 24.13 -26.56
N GLY A 408 -1.93 23.88 -27.32
CA GLY A 408 -2.32 24.58 -28.55
C GLY A 408 -2.35 26.12 -28.45
N SER A 409 -2.61 26.64 -27.25
CA SER A 409 -2.76 28.08 -26.97
C SER A 409 -1.49 28.82 -26.52
N LYS A 410 -0.35 28.14 -26.35
CA LYS A 410 0.88 28.71 -25.74
C LYS A 410 2.16 28.28 -26.46
N GLY A 411 3.25 29.04 -26.26
CA GLY A 411 4.63 28.58 -26.53
C GLY A 411 5.15 28.67 -27.98
N VAL A 412 4.45 29.33 -28.92
CA VAL A 412 4.76 29.29 -30.36
C VAL A 412 5.42 30.58 -30.87
N VAL A 413 6.64 30.48 -31.45
CA VAL A 413 7.33 31.58 -32.15
C VAL A 413 7.29 31.37 -33.67
N TRP A 414 6.94 32.44 -34.40
CA TRP A 414 6.72 32.42 -35.84
C TRP A 414 7.75 33.27 -36.59
N ASP A 415 8.29 32.75 -37.69
CA ASP A 415 9.14 33.50 -38.62
C ASP A 415 8.68 33.35 -40.08
N PRO A 416 9.11 34.27 -40.97
CA PRO A 416 8.92 34.12 -42.42
C PRO A 416 9.89 33.07 -42.98
N ILE A 417 9.41 31.87 -43.30
CA ILE A 417 10.20 30.82 -43.97
C ILE A 417 9.68 30.61 -45.39
N LEU A 418 10.55 30.79 -46.38
CA LEU A 418 10.28 30.60 -47.82
C LEU A 418 8.99 31.25 -48.36
N GLY A 419 8.54 32.34 -47.73
CA GLY A 419 7.38 33.15 -48.15
C GLY A 419 6.09 32.90 -47.36
N ALA A 420 6.08 31.99 -46.38
CA ALA A 420 4.96 31.77 -45.46
C ALA A 420 5.40 31.94 -44.00
N ARG A 421 4.43 31.87 -43.07
CA ARG A 421 4.73 31.76 -41.63
C ARG A 421 5.05 30.29 -41.33
N GLY A 422 6.24 30.01 -40.83
CA GLY A 422 6.62 28.74 -40.22
C GLY A 422 6.86 28.93 -38.72
N ILE A 423 6.86 27.83 -37.96
CA ILE A 423 7.13 27.86 -36.51
C ILE A 423 8.62 27.54 -36.30
N THR A 424 9.39 28.55 -35.89
CA THR A 424 10.85 28.44 -35.72
C THR A 424 11.28 28.05 -34.31
N ARG A 425 10.45 28.30 -33.29
CA ARG A 425 10.72 27.83 -31.92
C ARG A 425 9.41 27.49 -31.22
N TRP A 426 9.46 26.38 -30.51
CA TRP A 426 8.44 25.94 -29.55
C TRP A 426 9.03 26.06 -28.14
N GLN A 427 8.17 26.18 -27.14
CA GLN A 427 8.55 26.15 -25.73
C GLN A 427 7.50 25.32 -24.99
N ASP A 428 7.94 24.32 -24.24
CA ASP A 428 7.08 23.64 -23.27
C ASP A 428 6.72 24.59 -22.11
N LEU A 429 5.75 24.21 -21.28
CA LEU A 429 5.32 25.06 -20.17
C LEU A 429 6.31 25.10 -19.00
N PHE A 430 7.25 24.15 -18.92
CA PHE A 430 8.37 24.16 -17.96
C PHE A 430 9.50 25.12 -18.38
N GLY A 431 9.43 25.61 -19.62
CA GLY A 431 10.23 26.70 -20.13
C GLY A 431 11.49 26.27 -20.90
N ALA A 432 11.72 24.97 -21.09
CA ALA A 432 12.87 24.48 -21.83
C ALA A 432 12.76 24.89 -23.31
N GLN A 433 13.87 25.40 -23.85
CA GLN A 433 13.90 25.92 -25.22
C GLN A 433 14.44 24.84 -26.15
N THR A 434 13.55 24.19 -26.90
CA THR A 434 13.94 23.29 -27.99
C THR A 434 14.59 24.11 -29.11
N GLY A 435 15.92 24.18 -29.11
CA GLY A 435 16.72 24.95 -30.09
C GLY A 435 16.75 24.38 -31.51
N ASP A 436 15.77 23.54 -31.88
CA ASP A 436 15.64 22.98 -33.22
C ASP A 436 14.97 24.03 -34.14
N ASN A 437 15.79 24.69 -34.97
CA ASN A 437 15.29 25.49 -36.08
C ASN A 437 14.53 24.57 -37.03
N SER A 438 13.21 24.45 -36.86
CA SER A 438 12.44 23.45 -37.61
C SER A 438 12.41 23.80 -39.10
N ARG A 439 13.31 23.16 -39.86
CA ARG A 439 13.46 23.36 -41.31
C ARG A 439 12.33 22.72 -42.11
N ASP A 440 11.47 21.97 -41.43
CA ASP A 440 10.38 21.18 -41.98
C ASP A 440 8.99 21.74 -41.61
N ALA A 441 8.87 22.74 -40.72
CA ALA A 441 7.63 23.53 -40.55
C ALA A 441 7.52 24.69 -41.56
N VAL A 442 8.01 24.45 -42.79
CA VAL A 442 7.79 25.34 -43.92
C VAL A 442 6.42 25.03 -44.50
N VAL A 443 5.57 26.05 -44.66
CA VAL A 443 4.36 25.97 -45.50
C VAL A 443 4.73 26.46 -46.91
N PRO A 444 5.06 25.59 -47.88
CA PRO A 444 5.72 26.04 -49.11
C PRO A 444 4.68 26.37 -50.18
N PHE A 445 4.71 27.62 -50.66
CA PHE A 445 4.00 28.10 -51.87
C PHE A 445 2.46 27.97 -51.89
N GLY A 446 1.78 28.97 -51.31
CA GLY A 446 0.36 29.24 -51.59
C GLY A 446 -0.50 29.59 -50.39
N GLY A 447 -0.11 30.58 -49.59
CA GLY A 447 -0.94 31.04 -48.47
C GLY A 447 -2.17 31.86 -48.91
N PRO A 448 -3.12 32.15 -47.99
CA PRO A 448 -3.10 31.83 -46.55
C PRO A 448 -3.93 30.57 -46.21
N GLN A 449 -3.87 30.14 -44.94
CA GLN A 449 -4.50 28.92 -44.38
C GLN A 449 -3.75 27.64 -44.85
N PHE A 450 -3.49 26.58 -44.06
CA PHE A 450 -3.82 26.27 -42.66
C PHE A 450 -2.58 25.75 -41.91
N ALA A 451 -1.97 26.62 -41.12
CA ALA A 451 -1.02 26.28 -40.05
C ALA A 451 -1.03 27.47 -39.11
N GLY A 452 -2.03 27.55 -38.22
CA GLY A 452 -2.26 28.80 -37.51
C GLY A 452 -3.27 28.73 -36.39
N LEU A 453 -2.97 29.51 -35.36
CA LEU A 453 -3.93 30.02 -34.39
C LEU A 453 -5.05 30.76 -35.12
N TRP A 454 -6.17 30.09 -35.35
CA TRP A 454 -7.42 30.74 -35.77
C TRP A 454 -8.07 31.32 -34.49
N ASN A 455 -8.33 32.62 -34.35
CA ASN A 455 -8.34 33.69 -35.35
C ASN A 455 -7.87 35.02 -34.73
N PRO A 456 -7.43 36.03 -35.52
CA PRO A 456 -7.35 37.40 -35.03
C PRO A 456 -8.76 37.92 -34.73
N GLY A 457 -9.09 38.08 -33.45
CA GLY A 457 -10.34 38.67 -32.99
C GLY A 457 -11.47 37.66 -32.74
N ASN A 458 -11.45 37.03 -31.57
CA ASN A 458 -12.63 37.10 -30.71
C ASN A 458 -12.25 37.26 -29.23
N PRO A 459 -12.72 38.30 -28.52
CA PRO A 459 -12.69 38.34 -27.06
C PRO A 459 -13.67 37.38 -26.40
N ASP A 460 -14.76 37.00 -27.08
CA ASP A 460 -15.94 36.34 -26.50
C ASP A 460 -16.37 35.08 -27.31
N GLY A 461 -15.66 33.95 -27.11
CA GLY A 461 -16.11 32.59 -27.45
C GLY A 461 -15.98 32.10 -28.91
N GLY A 462 -15.51 30.86 -29.15
CA GLY A 462 -15.71 30.21 -30.46
C GLY A 462 -14.79 29.05 -30.83
N TYR A 463 -13.47 29.19 -30.65
CA TYR A 463 -12.50 28.15 -31.04
C TYR A 463 -11.34 28.06 -30.05
N VAL A 464 -11.04 26.84 -29.62
CA VAL A 464 -9.83 26.52 -28.88
C VAL A 464 -8.63 26.46 -29.84
N PRO A 465 -7.51 27.15 -29.54
CA PRO A 465 -6.25 26.97 -30.26
C PRO A 465 -5.76 25.52 -30.29
N SER A 466 -5.32 25.05 -31.46
CA SER A 466 -4.85 23.68 -31.66
C SER A 466 -3.62 23.63 -32.58
N PHE A 467 -2.84 22.56 -32.45
CA PHE A 467 -1.84 22.19 -33.43
C PHE A 467 -2.50 21.36 -34.54
N GLN A 468 -2.22 21.70 -35.80
CA GLN A 468 -2.69 20.98 -36.97
C GLN A 468 -1.49 20.42 -37.74
N PHE A 469 -1.48 19.11 -37.96
CA PHE A 469 -0.45 18.41 -38.72
C PHE A 469 -1.09 17.80 -39.98
N ASN A 470 -0.45 17.94 -41.14
CA ASN A 470 -1.01 17.56 -42.44
C ASN A 470 0.04 16.83 -43.30
N THR A 471 -0.40 15.97 -44.23
CA THR A 471 0.45 15.10 -45.05
C THR A 471 0.77 15.62 -46.46
N THR A 472 0.22 16.77 -46.87
CA THR A 472 0.42 17.29 -48.23
C THR A 472 1.84 17.81 -48.47
N ALA A 473 2.67 16.98 -49.11
CA ALA A 473 4.01 17.24 -49.64
C ALA A 473 5.15 17.56 -48.64
N PHE A 474 4.85 18.16 -47.47
CA PHE A 474 5.79 18.31 -46.36
C PHE A 474 5.06 17.94 -45.05
N THR A 475 5.44 16.82 -44.44
CA THR A 475 4.91 16.39 -43.15
C THR A 475 5.49 17.26 -42.04
N GLY A 476 4.75 18.30 -41.64
CA GLY A 476 5.08 19.08 -40.45
C GLY A 476 5.14 18.16 -39.22
N ARG A 477 6.27 18.19 -38.50
CA ARG A 477 6.48 17.42 -37.28
C ARG A 477 7.24 18.23 -36.23
N MET A 478 6.95 17.98 -34.96
CA MET A 478 7.74 18.45 -33.82
C MET A 478 8.58 17.29 -33.30
N ARG A 479 9.89 17.48 -33.12
CA ARG A 479 10.73 16.48 -32.46
C ARG A 479 10.70 16.69 -30.95
N VAL A 480 10.44 15.61 -30.20
CA VAL A 480 10.55 15.64 -28.74
C VAL A 480 12.03 15.53 -28.38
N PRO A 481 12.55 16.36 -27.44
CA PRO A 481 13.90 16.22 -26.91
C PRO A 481 14.16 14.79 -26.39
N GLY A 482 15.35 14.27 -26.66
CA GLY A 482 15.62 12.85 -26.50
C GLY A 482 15.72 12.38 -25.04
N THR A 483 15.41 11.11 -24.82
CA THR A 483 15.61 10.29 -23.60
C THR A 483 14.63 10.31 -22.41
N PRO A 484 13.57 11.15 -22.28
CA PRO A 484 12.80 11.19 -21.04
C PRO A 484 12.07 9.87 -20.69
N LEU A 485 11.57 9.13 -21.68
CA LEU A 485 10.85 7.86 -21.45
C LEU A 485 11.76 6.61 -21.56
N ARG A 486 13.06 6.74 -21.30
CA ARG A 486 14.03 5.66 -21.54
C ARG A 486 14.17 4.73 -20.34
N ASN A 487 13.84 3.44 -20.52
CA ASN A 487 13.88 2.41 -19.47
C ASN A 487 13.10 2.77 -18.19
N THR A 488 12.06 3.59 -18.31
CA THR A 488 11.19 4.00 -17.20
C THR A 488 9.74 3.66 -17.51
N ASP A 489 8.97 3.53 -16.44
CA ASP A 489 7.51 3.53 -16.48
C ASP A 489 7.05 4.95 -16.89
N TYR A 490 5.90 5.11 -17.55
CA TYR A 490 5.51 6.41 -18.10
C TYR A 490 4.02 6.60 -18.28
N THR A 491 3.61 7.86 -18.46
CA THR A 491 2.25 8.24 -18.87
C THR A 491 2.28 9.30 -19.98
N ILE A 492 1.42 9.14 -20.97
CA ILE A 492 1.22 10.11 -22.07
C ILE A 492 -0.27 10.45 -22.13
N ALA A 493 -0.63 11.71 -21.94
CA ALA A 493 -2.00 12.20 -22.03
C ALA A 493 -2.15 13.17 -23.20
N ALA A 494 -3.09 12.93 -24.10
CA ALA A 494 -3.28 13.72 -25.31
C ALA A 494 -4.76 14.01 -25.58
N ILE A 495 -5.08 15.27 -25.88
CA ILE A 495 -6.40 15.66 -26.38
C ILE A 495 -6.27 15.86 -27.89
N VAL A 496 -6.82 14.89 -28.64
CA VAL A 496 -6.61 14.78 -30.09
C VAL A 496 -7.90 14.45 -30.83
N SER A 497 -7.94 14.87 -32.09
CA SER A 497 -8.92 14.45 -33.09
C SER A 497 -8.27 14.30 -34.47
N ARG A 498 -8.96 13.60 -35.36
CA ARG A 498 -8.69 13.64 -36.79
C ARG A 498 -9.58 14.71 -37.44
N THR A 499 -9.08 15.32 -38.51
CA THR A 499 -9.85 16.20 -39.40
C THR A 499 -9.60 15.79 -40.86
N GLY A 500 -10.40 16.33 -41.78
CA GLY A 500 -10.38 15.94 -43.20
C GLY A 500 -11.33 14.79 -43.53
N LEU A 501 -10.98 13.97 -44.52
CA LEU A 501 -11.82 12.86 -44.98
C LEU A 501 -11.58 11.58 -44.15
N PRO A 502 -12.60 10.73 -43.96
CA PRO A 502 -12.40 9.36 -43.47
C PRO A 502 -11.44 8.60 -44.39
N PRO A 503 -10.58 7.71 -43.85
CA PRO A 503 -9.78 6.81 -44.66
C PRO A 503 -10.72 5.86 -45.41
N GLY A 504 -10.61 5.78 -46.73
CA GLY A 504 -11.39 4.85 -47.55
C GLY A 504 -10.83 3.42 -47.58
N ASP A 505 -9.79 3.17 -46.79
CA ASP A 505 -8.76 2.15 -46.97
C ASP A 505 -8.29 1.51 -45.65
N ASN A 506 -8.81 1.93 -44.49
CA ASN A 506 -8.38 1.51 -43.15
C ASN A 506 -6.85 1.61 -42.92
N THR A 507 -6.19 2.62 -43.50
CA THR A 507 -4.75 2.85 -43.25
C THR A 507 -4.54 3.56 -41.90
N PRO A 508 -3.74 2.98 -40.97
CA PRO A 508 -3.43 3.59 -39.68
C PRO A 508 -2.74 4.95 -39.79
N VAL A 509 -3.09 5.86 -38.88
CA VAL A 509 -2.56 7.22 -38.80
C VAL A 509 -1.98 7.47 -37.41
N TYR A 510 -0.66 7.48 -37.32
CA TYR A 510 0.07 7.76 -36.10
C TYR A 510 0.27 9.27 -35.94
N TRP A 511 0.02 9.76 -34.72
CA TRP A 511 0.17 11.17 -34.35
C TRP A 511 1.34 11.40 -33.37
N PHE A 512 1.84 10.35 -32.73
CA PHE A 512 3.12 10.33 -32.04
C PHE A 512 3.89 9.06 -32.41
N TRP A 513 5.11 9.20 -32.94
CA TRP A 513 5.84 8.08 -33.55
C TRP A 513 7.36 8.23 -33.53
N GLY A 514 8.09 7.12 -33.47
CA GLY A 514 9.55 7.07 -33.63
C GLY A 514 9.99 6.54 -35.00
N ASP A 515 11.19 6.95 -35.45
CA ASP A 515 11.80 6.56 -36.74
C ASP A 515 12.15 5.03 -36.86
N SER A 516 11.69 4.17 -35.94
CA SER A 516 12.00 2.73 -35.86
C SER A 516 10.74 1.87 -35.64
N SER A 517 10.78 0.62 -36.11
CA SER A 517 9.76 -0.41 -35.87
C SER A 517 10.28 -1.62 -35.09
N THR A 518 11.53 -1.60 -34.61
CA THR A 518 12.06 -2.66 -33.74
C THR A 518 11.49 -2.50 -32.32
N GLU A 519 11.12 -3.61 -31.69
CA GLU A 519 10.62 -3.66 -30.32
C GLU A 519 11.56 -2.96 -29.33
N GLY A 520 10.98 -2.20 -28.39
CA GLY A 520 11.70 -1.35 -27.44
C GLY A 520 12.43 -0.15 -28.05
N ARG A 521 12.40 0.05 -29.38
CA ARG A 521 13.21 1.09 -30.06
C ARG A 521 12.41 2.10 -30.85
N GLY A 522 11.09 2.01 -30.79
CA GLY A 522 10.19 3.05 -31.23
C GLY A 522 9.09 3.26 -30.21
N ILE A 523 8.27 4.27 -30.47
CA ILE A 523 6.90 4.35 -29.96
C ILE A 523 6.02 4.60 -31.17
N ARG A 524 4.78 4.13 -31.18
CA ARG A 524 3.73 4.59 -32.10
C ARG A 524 2.41 4.66 -31.36
N ILE A 525 1.78 5.83 -31.38
CA ILE A 525 0.43 6.07 -30.89
C ILE A 525 -0.39 6.67 -32.04
N GLY A 526 -1.56 6.09 -32.31
CA GLY A 526 -2.32 6.42 -33.51
C GLY A 526 -3.69 5.77 -33.58
N PHE A 527 -4.51 6.29 -34.48
CA PHE A 527 -5.78 5.68 -34.85
C PHE A 527 -5.53 4.62 -35.91
N ASP A 528 -5.93 3.37 -35.69
CA ASP A 528 -5.78 2.32 -36.70
C ASP A 528 -6.82 2.43 -37.82
N ASP A 529 -8.04 2.80 -37.46
CA ASP A 529 -9.13 3.06 -38.40
C ASP A 529 -9.98 4.27 -37.98
N SER A 530 -11.31 4.17 -38.03
CA SER A 530 -12.26 5.23 -37.61
C SER A 530 -12.94 4.95 -36.26
N GLN A 531 -12.61 3.81 -35.64
CA GLN A 531 -13.24 3.29 -34.42
C GLN A 531 -12.23 2.86 -33.36
N THR A 532 -10.92 2.82 -33.66
CA THR A 532 -9.90 2.27 -32.75
C THR A 532 -8.64 3.14 -32.66
N VAL A 533 -8.02 3.14 -31.47
CA VAL A 533 -6.71 3.73 -31.18
C VAL A 533 -5.78 2.69 -30.56
N SER A 534 -4.47 2.83 -30.78
CA SER A 534 -3.48 1.90 -30.25
C SER A 534 -2.16 2.54 -29.83
N ILE A 535 -1.39 1.77 -29.06
CA ILE A 535 -0.01 2.05 -28.67
C ILE A 535 0.89 0.80 -28.85
N THR A 536 2.13 1.01 -29.28
CA THR A 536 3.17 -0.02 -29.41
C THR A 536 4.58 0.57 -29.21
N HIS A 537 5.53 -0.25 -28.74
CA HIS A 537 6.96 0.07 -28.64
C HIS A 537 7.77 -0.40 -29.87
N GLY A 538 7.08 -0.69 -30.98
CA GLY A 538 7.62 -1.45 -32.10
C GLY A 538 7.55 -2.96 -31.84
N GLY A 539 7.98 -3.76 -32.82
CA GLY A 539 7.71 -5.20 -32.84
C GLY A 539 6.24 -5.49 -33.15
N ASP A 540 5.78 -6.67 -32.71
CA ASP A 540 4.40 -7.12 -32.88
C ASP A 540 3.50 -6.76 -31.67
N SER A 541 4.09 -6.42 -30.53
CA SER A 541 3.45 -6.08 -29.25
C SER A 541 2.65 -4.76 -29.34
N LYS A 542 1.33 -4.81 -29.11
CA LYS A 542 0.41 -3.69 -29.39
C LYS A 542 -0.89 -3.77 -28.58
N VAL A 543 -1.22 -2.73 -27.81
CA VAL A 543 -2.54 -2.56 -27.17
C VAL A 543 -3.45 -1.74 -28.08
N THR A 544 -4.73 -2.08 -28.14
CA THR A 544 -5.75 -1.38 -28.96
C THR A 544 -7.05 -1.24 -28.17
N ALA A 545 -7.66 -0.05 -28.19
CA ALA A 545 -8.94 0.27 -27.56
C ALA A 545 -9.96 0.79 -28.61
N ASN A 546 -11.25 0.66 -28.32
CA ASN A 546 -12.33 1.24 -29.13
C ASN A 546 -12.56 2.70 -28.73
N LEU A 547 -12.93 3.57 -29.66
CA LEU A 547 -13.25 4.97 -29.38
C LEU A 547 -14.73 5.11 -28.98
N ASP A 548 -14.99 5.69 -27.80
CA ASP A 548 -16.34 6.05 -27.33
C ASP A 548 -17.06 7.02 -28.28
N THR A 549 -16.27 7.88 -28.94
CA THR A 549 -16.76 8.99 -29.75
C THR A 549 -16.20 8.93 -31.16
N ASN A 550 -16.85 9.64 -32.07
CA ASN A 550 -16.38 9.74 -33.44
C ASN A 550 -14.97 10.37 -33.48
N ILE A 551 -14.04 9.77 -34.23
CA ILE A 551 -12.66 10.23 -34.44
C ILE A 551 -12.53 11.71 -34.86
N PHE A 552 -13.59 12.32 -35.41
CA PHE A 552 -13.65 13.75 -35.74
C PHE A 552 -13.91 14.69 -34.55
N ASN A 553 -14.19 14.16 -33.36
CA ASN A 553 -14.31 14.91 -32.11
C ASN A 553 -12.97 14.87 -31.35
N ASP A 554 -12.62 15.99 -30.69
CA ASP A 554 -11.53 15.99 -29.71
C ASP A 554 -11.92 15.10 -28.53
N GLN A 555 -11.03 14.20 -28.14
CA GLN A 555 -11.21 13.28 -27.02
C GLN A 555 -9.89 13.12 -26.26
N LEU A 556 -9.99 12.88 -24.96
CA LEU A 556 -8.83 12.67 -24.09
C LEU A 556 -8.43 11.20 -24.09
N LEU A 557 -7.21 10.95 -24.54
CA LEU A 557 -6.59 9.63 -24.62
C LEU A 557 -5.36 9.62 -23.71
N ILE A 558 -5.33 8.69 -22.76
CA ILE A 558 -4.23 8.55 -21.79
C ILE A 558 -3.64 7.14 -21.93
N PHE A 559 -2.33 7.05 -22.03
CA PHE A 559 -1.59 5.80 -22.20
C PHE A 559 -0.62 5.66 -21.04
N THR A 560 -0.67 4.57 -20.29
CA THR A 560 0.25 4.30 -19.17
C THR A 560 1.02 3.01 -19.41
N PHE A 561 2.31 3.02 -19.13
CA PHE A 561 3.19 1.87 -19.22
C PHE A 561 3.92 1.65 -17.90
N SER A 562 3.92 0.42 -17.39
CA SER A 562 4.78 -0.04 -16.31
C SER A 562 5.46 -1.35 -16.64
N GLN A 563 6.72 -1.51 -16.24
CA GLN A 563 7.42 -2.80 -16.29
C GLN A 563 6.82 -3.85 -15.34
N THR A 564 5.92 -3.48 -14.43
CA THR A 564 5.26 -4.39 -13.47
C THR A 564 3.79 -4.67 -13.75
N ASP A 565 3.13 -3.80 -14.50
CA ASP A 565 1.67 -3.82 -14.75
C ASP A 565 1.33 -3.68 -16.25
N GLY A 566 2.34 -3.72 -17.12
CA GLY A 566 2.18 -3.71 -18.57
C GLY A 566 1.70 -2.38 -19.14
N MET A 567 0.86 -2.45 -20.18
CA MET A 567 0.41 -1.29 -20.96
C MET A 567 -1.11 -1.13 -20.88
N ARG A 568 -1.58 0.10 -20.56
CA ARG A 568 -3.02 0.43 -20.49
C ARG A 568 -3.36 1.62 -21.39
N ILE A 569 -4.60 1.63 -21.90
CA ILE A 569 -5.22 2.75 -22.62
C ILE A 569 -6.47 3.17 -21.84
N TYR A 570 -6.53 4.45 -21.49
CA TYR A 570 -7.71 5.09 -20.95
C TYR A 570 -8.28 6.09 -21.95
N ILE A 571 -9.60 6.15 -22.05
CA ILE A 571 -10.34 7.07 -22.91
C ILE A 571 -11.36 7.76 -22.01
N ASN A 572 -11.33 9.09 -21.96
CA ASN A 572 -12.14 9.87 -20.99
C ASN A 572 -12.00 9.30 -19.55
N GLY A 573 -10.76 9.01 -19.14
CA GLY A 573 -10.40 8.44 -17.82
C GLY A 573 -10.88 7.01 -17.52
N LEU A 574 -11.75 6.41 -18.36
CA LEU A 574 -12.15 5.00 -18.28
C LEU A 574 -11.04 4.12 -18.84
N GLU A 575 -10.75 2.99 -18.20
CA GLU A 575 -9.83 2.00 -18.75
C GLU A 575 -10.53 1.16 -19.83
N GLU A 576 -10.10 1.32 -21.09
CA GLU A 576 -10.71 0.66 -22.24
C GLU A 576 -9.84 -0.48 -22.82
N ALA A 577 -8.57 -0.56 -22.42
CA ALA A 577 -7.72 -1.72 -22.71
C ALA A 577 -6.53 -1.85 -21.74
N HIS A 578 -6.21 -3.09 -21.36
CA HIS A 578 -5.03 -3.47 -20.56
C HIS A 578 -4.36 -4.70 -21.18
N ASP A 579 -3.03 -4.66 -21.31
CA ASP A 579 -2.17 -5.80 -21.62
C ASP A 579 -1.07 -5.90 -20.53
N PRO A 580 -1.21 -6.79 -19.54
CA PRO A 580 -0.24 -6.95 -18.46
C PRO A 580 1.04 -7.69 -18.89
N ASP A 581 1.05 -8.39 -20.03
CA ASP A 581 2.24 -9.10 -20.53
C ASP A 581 3.19 -8.15 -21.28
N PHE A 582 2.67 -7.05 -21.84
CA PHE A 582 3.44 -6.00 -22.53
C PHE A 582 4.27 -5.15 -21.55
N THR A 583 5.34 -5.76 -21.03
CA THR A 583 6.27 -5.20 -20.03
C THR A 583 7.61 -4.70 -20.62
N THR A 584 7.85 -4.87 -21.93
CA THR A 584 9.09 -4.42 -22.60
C THR A 584 9.19 -2.88 -22.65
N PRO A 585 10.16 -2.23 -21.97
CA PRO A 585 10.27 -0.77 -21.93
C PRO A 585 10.93 -0.18 -23.19
N ILE A 586 10.88 1.15 -23.33
CA ILE A 586 11.53 1.87 -24.43
C ILE A 586 13.05 2.00 -24.16
N GLU A 587 13.87 1.16 -24.80
CA GLU A 587 15.33 1.26 -24.84
C GLU A 587 15.83 2.55 -25.53
N GLN A 588 15.11 3.02 -26.56
CA GLN A 588 15.55 4.09 -27.46
C GLN A 588 14.39 5.02 -27.86
N PHE A 589 14.38 6.22 -27.29
CA PHE A 589 13.42 7.30 -27.58
C PHE A 589 14.03 8.41 -28.47
N LEU A 590 15.09 8.12 -29.21
CA LEU A 590 15.84 9.13 -29.97
C LEU A 590 15.21 9.34 -31.36
N GLY A 591 14.58 10.49 -31.58
CA GLY A 591 13.93 10.85 -32.85
C GLY A 591 12.40 10.85 -32.83
N SER A 592 11.79 10.49 -31.69
CA SER A 592 10.34 10.54 -31.47
C SER A 592 9.76 11.90 -31.89
N SER A 593 8.70 11.83 -32.70
CA SER A 593 8.12 12.95 -33.44
C SER A 593 6.60 13.01 -33.23
N ILE A 594 6.10 14.19 -32.92
CA ILE A 594 4.66 14.51 -32.91
C ILE A 594 4.30 15.02 -34.31
N GLY A 595 3.22 14.51 -34.90
CA GLY A 595 2.77 14.83 -36.25
C GLY A 595 2.40 13.60 -37.06
N VAL A 596 1.72 13.79 -38.19
CA VAL A 596 1.09 12.69 -38.95
C VAL A 596 2.12 11.77 -39.61
N SER A 597 1.99 10.46 -39.40
CA SER A 597 2.74 9.43 -40.11
C SER A 597 1.89 8.18 -40.38
N ASP A 598 2.33 7.37 -41.35
CA ASP A 598 1.75 6.08 -41.68
C ASP A 598 2.62 4.92 -41.16
N ILE A 599 2.21 3.67 -41.41
CA ILE A 599 2.91 2.48 -40.93
C ILE A 599 4.39 2.37 -41.39
N ASN A 600 4.78 3.07 -42.45
CA ASN A 600 6.15 3.08 -43.01
C ASN A 600 7.00 4.25 -42.46
N GLY A 601 6.43 5.14 -41.65
CA GLY A 601 7.13 6.29 -41.08
C GLY A 601 7.26 7.51 -42.01
N PHE A 602 7.03 7.37 -43.32
CA PHE A 602 7.29 8.45 -44.30
C PHE A 602 6.34 8.47 -45.52
N GLY A 603 5.17 9.07 -45.33
CA GLY A 603 4.60 10.03 -46.29
C GLY A 603 3.72 9.54 -47.45
N SER A 604 2.74 10.39 -47.79
CA SER A 604 1.93 10.40 -49.02
C SER A 604 0.93 9.26 -49.28
N GLY A 605 0.95 8.16 -48.52
CA GLY A 605 -0.06 7.09 -48.67
C GLY A 605 -1.47 7.51 -48.22
N VAL A 606 -1.56 8.17 -47.06
CA VAL A 606 -2.84 8.56 -46.45
C VAL A 606 -3.40 9.86 -47.05
N GLY A 607 -4.55 9.74 -47.73
CA GLY A 607 -5.23 10.86 -48.37
C GLY A 607 -5.81 11.88 -47.38
N PHE A 608 -5.31 13.12 -47.42
CA PHE A 608 -5.80 14.29 -46.66
C PHE A 608 -6.13 13.99 -45.18
N ALA A 609 -5.27 13.22 -44.52
CA ALA A 609 -5.33 13.02 -43.08
C ALA A 609 -4.71 14.24 -42.39
N GLU A 610 -5.51 14.96 -41.62
CA GLU A 610 -5.06 16.00 -40.71
C GLU A 610 -5.28 15.52 -39.27
N ILE A 611 -4.31 15.78 -38.39
CA ILE A 611 -4.45 15.56 -36.94
C ILE A 611 -4.50 16.91 -36.26
N ARG A 612 -5.51 17.08 -35.41
CA ARG A 612 -5.72 18.21 -34.52
C ARG A 612 -5.37 17.78 -33.09
N MET A 613 -4.62 18.62 -32.39
CA MET A 613 -4.18 18.37 -31.01
C MET A 613 -4.36 19.64 -30.18
N LEU A 614 -5.14 19.56 -29.10
CA LEU A 614 -5.30 20.69 -28.15
C LEU A 614 -4.18 20.66 -27.11
N GLU A 615 -3.80 19.47 -26.65
CA GLU A 615 -2.83 19.27 -25.58
C GLU A 615 -2.10 17.93 -25.72
N LEU A 616 -0.85 17.90 -25.27
CA LEU A 616 -0.05 16.69 -25.04
C LEU A 616 0.79 16.90 -23.77
N GLN A 617 0.60 16.04 -22.77
CA GLN A 617 1.44 15.93 -21.57
C GLN A 617 2.17 14.59 -21.58
N ILE A 618 3.41 14.57 -21.11
CA ILE A 618 4.26 13.39 -20.99
C ILE A 618 4.91 13.40 -19.61
N TYR A 619 4.82 12.27 -18.91
CA TYR A 619 5.34 12.04 -17.56
C TYR A 619 6.15 10.73 -17.55
N ASP A 620 7.20 10.67 -16.74
CA ASP A 620 8.13 9.54 -16.58
C ASP A 620 7.76 8.62 -15.40
N TYR A 621 6.47 8.57 -15.07
CA TYR A 621 5.87 7.67 -14.08
C TYR A 621 4.40 7.36 -14.42
N VAL A 622 3.75 6.50 -13.62
CA VAL A 622 2.32 6.18 -13.72
C VAL A 622 1.56 6.76 -12.51
N PRO A 623 0.62 7.71 -12.71
CA PRO A 623 -0.27 8.20 -11.65
C PRO A 623 -1.28 7.13 -11.18
N SER A 624 -1.89 7.35 -10.01
CA SER A 624 -3.01 6.51 -9.54
C SER A 624 -4.26 6.70 -10.42
N ILE A 625 -5.19 5.75 -10.36
CA ILE A 625 -6.48 5.86 -11.08
C ILE A 625 -7.25 7.14 -10.72
N VAL A 626 -7.15 7.61 -9.48
CA VAL A 626 -7.75 8.86 -9.01
C VAL A 626 -7.04 10.08 -9.60
N GLN A 627 -5.71 10.04 -9.73
CA GLN A 627 -4.94 11.08 -10.43
C GLN A 627 -5.26 11.11 -11.93
N ILE A 628 -5.46 9.96 -12.59
CA ILE A 628 -5.91 9.86 -13.99
C ILE A 628 -7.31 10.47 -14.17
N ARG A 629 -8.22 10.29 -13.21
CA ARG A 629 -9.56 10.90 -13.19
C ARG A 629 -9.57 12.39 -12.86
N ALA A 630 -8.69 12.86 -11.97
CA ALA A 630 -8.51 14.29 -11.73
C ALA A 630 -7.93 15.00 -12.97
N LEU A 631 -6.96 14.36 -13.63
CA LEU A 631 -6.42 14.77 -14.94
C LEU A 631 -7.52 14.87 -16.00
N GLU A 632 -8.38 13.86 -16.09
CA GLU A 632 -9.55 13.87 -16.98
C GLU A 632 -10.47 15.05 -16.70
N LYS A 633 -11.00 15.17 -15.47
CA LYS A 633 -12.01 16.19 -15.15
C LYS A 633 -11.46 17.61 -15.24
N GLY A 634 -10.22 17.84 -14.81
CA GLY A 634 -9.55 19.15 -14.94
C GLY A 634 -9.28 19.56 -16.39
N LEU A 635 -8.91 18.62 -17.27
CA LEU A 635 -8.77 18.87 -18.71
C LEU A 635 -10.13 19.09 -19.39
N LEU A 636 -11.16 18.32 -19.04
CA LEU A 636 -12.49 18.47 -19.60
C LEU A 636 -13.13 19.81 -19.23
N GLU A 637 -13.04 20.23 -17.96
CA GLU A 637 -13.50 21.55 -17.51
C GLU A 637 -12.79 22.68 -18.27
N TYR A 638 -11.46 22.61 -18.40
CA TYR A 638 -10.68 23.64 -19.09
C TYR A 638 -11.02 23.79 -20.58
N TYR A 639 -11.29 22.67 -21.28
CA TYR A 639 -11.44 22.66 -22.74
C TYR A 639 -12.88 22.66 -23.25
N PHE A 640 -13.84 22.10 -22.51
CA PHE A 640 -15.20 21.87 -23.01
C PHE A 640 -16.31 22.54 -22.18
N ASP A 641 -16.10 22.84 -20.89
CA ASP A 641 -17.14 23.39 -20.00
C ASP A 641 -17.07 24.93 -19.84
N ARG A 642 -16.07 25.58 -20.44
CA ARG A 642 -15.86 27.05 -20.42
C ARG A 642 -16.54 27.79 -21.59
N SER A 643 -17.73 27.35 -22.00
CA SER A 643 -18.46 27.85 -23.19
C SER A 643 -19.58 28.84 -22.88
#